data_AF-A0A7S7AEN9-F1
#
_entry.id   AF-A0A7S7AEN9-F1
#
_cell.length_a   1.000
_cell.length_b   1.000
_cell.length_c   1.000
_cell.angle_alpha   90.00
_cell.angle_beta   90.00
_cell.angle_gamma   90.00
#
_symmetry.space_group_name_H-M   'P 1'
#
loop_
_entity.id
_entity.type
_entity.pdbx_description
1 polymer ?
#
loop_
_entity_poly.entity_id
_entity_poly.type
_entity_poly.pdbx_seq_one_letter_code
_entity_poly.pdbx_strand_id
1 'polypeptide(L)'
;MNGYRYLEDTQELKLEPFRDFYQALAEAKLENDQDFFKLNDFIQPTEVVKLIKIMTQHPTDLSISKYPLVHYLRALINTPSAYQSNALKWGVFNTQCIELLDSKEHAATVANLCRRFRLASTNEQYYWLYNFLPSLPLELEYLIDFIDKKEKKNKELLNRSLEILSKEQIGQLADIRVIYQYAYTQSERQKRHRQSNSSAQEPPQTDVKKTSRMSLDDEKTHQTCFERGIAKQPPEDKTIERVEDHNFEFNSLEQCSITAQINNLKNKILHQNKNQLMSKSNPRIFDLPTAQHIIRILFEQAETSPIHALLLFSVLSLTHYEELLVFRKHFRLSSKRKEITFSPENFYFRQSFDNSKFKDALLKEYMLNIGSSFTIPLPKVYFDQIFRLKKWDKADIASDVQEYLRRISDGLTFHLTARNLPRLISDITLNELGYELESKLLSGENVNSYTPGHYYSMKIVDILDIYSQTLYLVYPQLDTNYIEEFKSPVTFGSQQTPDLPLVKSFFKQLDQQVRGNPNPFKTLKYYSIWLWHVCMIMTSARPNEAFPPNLDYLDLDNRLVAVADKEQRYSGTIGRYLPFNDFLRDEIQSYLSYLKQFQHFMKACASQVKTELIQEIFDGKRPFLLCFEPEGYIRNLELSDIQKYCTEIALQLNWTRHFTRYFFAQYCNEDVVKGIFGHDEAMQGLFDRYSAFQAADYDQIRTAQDKLIEILELKSMSTFNGIMIK
;
A
#
# COMPACT_ATOMS: atom_id res chain seq x y z
N MET A 1 -29.77 1.68 6.03
CA MET A 1 -29.68 0.37 5.37
C MET A 1 -28.87 0.58 4.11
N ASN A 2 -27.84 -0.23 3.89
CA ASN A 2 -26.99 -0.16 2.70
C ASN A 2 -27.73 -0.86 1.56
N GLY A 3 -28.83 -0.24 1.12
CA GLY A 3 -29.75 -0.82 0.15
C GLY A 3 -29.01 -1.45 -1.02
N TYR A 4 -29.17 -2.77 -1.17
CA TYR A 4 -28.93 -3.57 -2.36
C TYR A 4 -27.54 -3.53 -3.02
N ARG A 5 -26.52 -2.86 -2.45
CA ARG A 5 -25.21 -2.69 -3.10
C ARG A 5 -24.50 -4.00 -3.46
N TYR A 6 -24.71 -5.07 -2.69
CA TYR A 6 -24.16 -6.40 -2.99
C TYR A 6 -24.88 -7.13 -4.14
N LEU A 7 -26.03 -6.62 -4.56
CA LEU A 7 -26.86 -7.15 -5.65
C LEU A 7 -27.01 -6.14 -6.79
N GLU A 8 -26.43 -4.93 -6.74
CA GLU A 8 -26.61 -3.87 -7.74
C GLU A 8 -26.22 -4.31 -9.16
N ASP A 9 -25.10 -5.01 -9.32
CA ASP A 9 -24.59 -5.55 -10.60
C ASP A 9 -25.50 -6.62 -11.27
N THR A 10 -26.63 -6.98 -10.65
CA THR A 10 -27.53 -8.04 -11.13
C THR A 10 -28.71 -7.53 -11.98
N GLN A 11 -28.79 -6.23 -12.28
CA GLN A 11 -29.86 -5.68 -13.14
C GLN A 11 -29.83 -6.28 -14.56
N GLU A 12 -28.65 -6.60 -15.08
CA GLU A 12 -28.50 -7.26 -16.39
C GLU A 12 -29.02 -8.71 -16.41
N LEU A 13 -29.09 -9.38 -15.24
CA LEU A 13 -29.41 -10.80 -15.10
C LEU A 13 -30.85 -11.08 -14.65
N LYS A 14 -31.70 -10.05 -14.54
CA LYS A 14 -33.11 -10.16 -14.08
C LYS A 14 -33.28 -10.94 -12.77
N LEU A 15 -32.36 -10.74 -11.81
CA LEU A 15 -32.39 -11.42 -10.50
C LEU A 15 -33.29 -10.72 -9.47
N GLU A 16 -34.35 -10.04 -9.91
CA GLU A 16 -35.32 -9.35 -9.04
C GLU A 16 -35.81 -10.22 -7.88
N PRO A 17 -36.20 -11.50 -8.08
CA PRO A 17 -36.73 -12.29 -6.96
C PRO A 17 -35.66 -12.66 -5.91
N PHE A 18 -34.36 -12.58 -6.24
CA PHE A 18 -33.29 -12.71 -5.24
C PHE A 18 -33.16 -11.45 -4.38
N ARG A 19 -33.41 -10.27 -4.96
CA ARG A 19 -33.42 -9.00 -4.22
C ARG A 19 -34.59 -8.95 -3.26
N ASP A 20 -35.77 -9.40 -3.70
CA ASP A 20 -36.97 -9.45 -2.88
C ASP A 20 -36.78 -10.41 -1.70
N PHE A 21 -36.23 -11.61 -1.96
CA PHE A 21 -35.91 -12.57 -0.90
C PHE A 21 -34.85 -12.05 0.07
N TYR A 22 -33.81 -11.39 -0.43
CA TYR A 22 -32.79 -10.74 0.41
C TYR A 22 -33.39 -9.64 1.28
N GLN A 23 -34.26 -8.80 0.72
CA GLN A 23 -34.93 -7.73 1.44
C GLN A 23 -35.81 -8.28 2.56
N ALA A 24 -36.58 -9.33 2.27
CA ALA A 24 -37.42 -9.99 3.27
C ALA A 24 -36.58 -10.53 4.44
N LEU A 25 -35.39 -11.08 4.17
CA LEU A 25 -34.45 -11.50 5.22
C LEU A 25 -33.85 -10.32 6.00
N ALA A 26 -33.55 -9.20 5.33
CA ALA A 26 -32.96 -8.01 5.95
C ALA A 26 -33.95 -7.26 6.87
N GLU A 27 -35.23 -7.23 6.50
CA GLU A 27 -36.29 -6.55 7.24
C GLU A 27 -36.85 -7.38 8.39
N ALA A 28 -36.68 -8.70 8.33
CA ALA A 28 -37.15 -9.60 9.38
C ALA A 28 -36.41 -9.37 10.70
N LYS A 29 -37.16 -9.48 11.79
CA LYS A 29 -36.66 -9.41 13.16
C LYS A 29 -36.61 -10.80 13.77
N LEU A 30 -35.51 -11.09 14.47
CA LEU A 30 -35.39 -12.26 15.32
C LEU A 30 -35.79 -11.82 16.73
N GLU A 31 -37.01 -12.17 17.16
CA GLU A 31 -37.57 -11.70 18.42
C GLU A 31 -37.52 -12.78 19.51
N ASN A 32 -37.64 -14.06 19.14
CA ASN A 32 -37.64 -15.17 20.09
C ASN A 32 -36.87 -16.40 19.57
N ASP A 33 -36.26 -17.16 20.49
CA ASP A 33 -35.52 -18.37 20.15
C ASP A 33 -36.42 -19.51 19.63
N GLN A 34 -37.72 -19.44 19.94
CA GLN A 34 -38.77 -20.31 19.43
C GLN A 34 -39.34 -19.91 18.06
N ASP A 35 -38.88 -18.82 17.43
CA ASP A 35 -39.40 -18.38 16.13
C ASP A 35 -39.35 -19.52 15.10
N PHE A 36 -40.47 -19.89 14.49
CA PHE A 36 -40.51 -20.93 13.47
C PHE A 36 -40.68 -20.30 12.09
N PHE A 37 -39.56 -20.07 11.41
CA PHE A 37 -39.59 -19.57 10.05
C PHE A 37 -39.81 -20.69 9.04
N LYS A 38 -40.76 -20.48 8.14
CA LYS A 38 -40.98 -21.24 6.91
C LYS A 38 -40.42 -20.43 5.74
N LEU A 39 -39.98 -21.13 4.70
CA LEU A 39 -39.47 -20.48 3.48
C LEU A 39 -40.51 -19.53 2.87
N ASN A 40 -41.80 -19.92 2.93
CA ASN A 40 -42.91 -19.12 2.41
C ASN A 40 -43.14 -17.80 3.16
N ASP A 41 -42.52 -17.61 4.32
CA ASP A 41 -42.59 -16.34 5.06
C ASP A 41 -41.71 -15.26 4.40
N PHE A 42 -40.76 -15.65 3.54
CA PHE A 42 -39.79 -14.75 2.91
C PHE A 42 -39.86 -14.73 1.38
N ILE A 43 -40.35 -15.80 0.75
CA ILE A 43 -40.43 -15.89 -0.71
C ILE A 43 -41.63 -16.72 -1.14
N GLN A 44 -42.39 -16.26 -2.13
CA GLN A 44 -43.57 -16.98 -2.60
C GLN A 44 -43.17 -18.25 -3.37
N PRO A 45 -43.93 -19.36 -3.29
CA PRO A 45 -43.63 -20.59 -4.03
C PRO A 45 -43.47 -20.36 -5.54
N THR A 46 -44.24 -19.43 -6.11
CA THR A 46 -44.16 -19.04 -7.53
C THR A 46 -42.86 -18.32 -7.87
N GLU A 47 -42.28 -17.57 -6.94
CA GLU A 47 -40.98 -16.89 -7.09
C GLU A 47 -39.82 -17.87 -6.92
N VAL A 48 -39.94 -18.84 -6.01
CA VAL A 48 -38.98 -19.96 -5.91
C VAL A 48 -38.86 -20.71 -7.23
N VAL A 49 -39.99 -21.01 -7.89
CA VAL A 49 -39.99 -21.66 -9.22
C VAL A 49 -39.33 -20.78 -10.28
N LYS A 50 -39.58 -19.45 -10.27
CA LYS A 50 -38.90 -18.50 -11.17
C LYS A 50 -37.39 -18.49 -10.94
N LEU A 51 -36.94 -18.45 -9.68
CA LEU A 51 -35.52 -18.48 -9.32
C LEU A 51 -34.85 -19.77 -9.80
N ILE A 52 -35.45 -20.93 -9.54
CA ILE A 52 -34.92 -22.22 -9.99
C ILE A 52 -34.79 -22.24 -11.53
N LYS A 53 -35.77 -21.69 -12.25
CA LYS A 53 -35.73 -21.59 -13.72
C LYS A 53 -34.59 -20.70 -14.21
N ILE A 54 -34.43 -19.50 -13.65
CA ILE A 54 -33.34 -18.57 -14.02
C ILE A 54 -31.98 -19.23 -13.82
N MET A 55 -31.78 -19.93 -12.69
CA MET A 55 -30.52 -20.58 -12.37
C MET A 55 -30.20 -21.80 -13.23
N THR A 56 -31.22 -22.43 -13.80
CA THR A 56 -31.05 -23.56 -14.73
C THR A 56 -30.73 -23.06 -16.14
N GLN A 57 -31.19 -21.86 -16.49
CA GLN A 57 -31.00 -21.26 -17.83
C GLN A 57 -29.67 -20.50 -17.99
N HIS A 58 -29.08 -19.97 -16.91
CA HIS A 58 -27.82 -19.19 -16.94
C HIS A 58 -26.71 -19.75 -16.01
N PRO A 59 -26.29 -21.02 -16.14
CA PRO A 59 -25.32 -21.61 -15.22
C PRO A 59 -23.90 -21.03 -15.33
N THR A 60 -23.47 -20.57 -16.52
CA THR A 60 -22.13 -20.00 -16.76
C THR A 60 -22.00 -18.54 -16.37
N ASP A 61 -23.09 -17.76 -16.50
CA ASP A 61 -23.09 -16.32 -16.18
C ASP A 61 -23.17 -16.07 -14.67
N LEU A 62 -23.65 -17.04 -13.90
CA LEU A 62 -23.81 -17.00 -12.45
C LEU A 62 -22.75 -17.87 -11.74
N SER A 63 -21.46 -17.63 -11.97
CA SER A 63 -20.41 -18.39 -11.27
C SER A 63 -20.43 -18.10 -9.75
N ILE A 64 -20.12 -19.13 -8.94
CA ILE A 64 -20.10 -19.01 -7.46
C ILE A 64 -19.09 -17.96 -6.98
N SER A 65 -17.98 -17.80 -7.71
CA SER A 65 -16.96 -16.80 -7.40
C SER A 65 -17.43 -15.37 -7.67
N LYS A 66 -18.27 -15.17 -8.69
CA LYS A 66 -18.78 -13.85 -9.08
C LYS A 66 -20.01 -13.43 -8.26
N TYR A 67 -20.88 -14.37 -7.88
CA TYR A 67 -22.12 -14.08 -7.14
C TYR A 67 -22.30 -14.94 -5.87
N PRO A 68 -21.40 -14.84 -4.89
CA PRO A 68 -21.42 -15.70 -3.70
C PRO A 68 -22.71 -15.56 -2.87
N LEU A 69 -23.27 -14.34 -2.78
CA LEU A 69 -24.52 -14.07 -2.06
C LEU A 69 -25.73 -14.74 -2.73
N VAL A 70 -25.86 -14.66 -4.06
CA VAL A 70 -26.93 -15.31 -4.82
C VAL A 70 -26.91 -16.83 -4.60
N HIS A 71 -25.70 -17.42 -4.60
CA HIS A 71 -25.54 -18.86 -4.33
C HIS A 71 -25.81 -19.25 -2.88
N TYR A 72 -25.58 -18.34 -1.92
CA TYR A 72 -25.96 -18.56 -0.53
C TYR A 72 -27.49 -18.51 -0.37
N LEU A 73 -28.16 -17.50 -0.93
CA LEU A 73 -29.62 -17.40 -0.91
C LEU A 73 -30.29 -18.61 -1.57
N ARG A 74 -29.73 -19.11 -2.69
CA ARG A 74 -30.17 -20.38 -3.29
C ARG A 74 -30.06 -21.56 -2.32
N ALA A 75 -28.95 -21.64 -1.59
CA ALA A 75 -28.75 -22.72 -0.65
C ALA A 75 -29.76 -22.69 0.51
N LEU A 76 -30.18 -21.50 0.97
CA LEU A 76 -31.25 -21.37 1.96
C LEU A 76 -32.57 -21.98 1.45
N ILE A 77 -32.93 -21.70 0.19
CA ILE A 77 -34.12 -22.26 -0.47
C ILE A 77 -34.06 -23.80 -0.49
N ASN A 78 -32.89 -24.36 -0.83
CA ASN A 78 -32.69 -25.80 -1.00
C ASN A 78 -32.27 -26.54 0.27
N THR A 79 -32.28 -25.87 1.44
CA THR A 79 -31.88 -26.52 2.70
C THR A 79 -32.90 -27.62 3.04
N PRO A 80 -32.46 -28.82 3.47
CA PRO A 80 -33.38 -29.90 3.86
C PRO A 80 -34.36 -29.45 4.95
N SER A 81 -35.59 -30.00 4.93
CA SER A 81 -36.67 -29.61 5.84
C SER A 81 -36.28 -29.65 7.33
N ALA A 82 -35.43 -30.62 7.73
CA ALA A 82 -34.93 -30.76 9.10
C ALA A 82 -34.10 -29.56 9.58
N TYR A 83 -33.46 -28.81 8.67
CA TYR A 83 -32.58 -27.68 9.00
C TYR A 83 -33.09 -26.35 8.47
N GLN A 84 -34.14 -26.34 7.65
CA GLN A 84 -34.62 -25.16 6.91
C GLN A 84 -34.97 -23.99 7.86
N SER A 85 -35.67 -24.26 8.96
CA SER A 85 -36.03 -23.19 9.91
C SER A 85 -34.79 -22.56 10.57
N ASN A 86 -33.81 -23.38 10.97
CA ASN A 86 -32.56 -22.90 11.58
C ASN A 86 -31.69 -22.15 10.55
N ALA A 87 -31.61 -22.65 9.31
CA ALA A 87 -30.89 -21.99 8.22
C ALA A 87 -31.50 -20.62 7.89
N LEU A 88 -32.83 -20.48 7.91
CA LEU A 88 -33.51 -19.19 7.70
C LEU A 88 -33.22 -18.19 8.84
N LYS A 89 -33.19 -18.64 10.11
CA LYS A 89 -32.76 -17.78 11.24
C LYS A 89 -31.36 -17.23 11.03
N TRP A 90 -30.42 -18.11 10.66
CA TRP A 90 -29.05 -17.70 10.33
C TRP A 90 -29.01 -16.85 9.05
N GLY A 91 -29.91 -17.08 8.09
CA GLY A 91 -30.09 -16.24 6.91
C GLY A 91 -30.43 -14.79 7.27
N VAL A 92 -31.39 -14.58 8.17
CA VAL A 92 -31.74 -13.26 8.70
C VAL A 92 -30.54 -12.62 9.41
N PHE A 93 -29.93 -13.34 10.35
CA PHE A 93 -28.79 -12.82 11.13
C PHE A 93 -27.59 -12.45 10.26
N ASN A 94 -27.22 -13.33 9.32
CA ASN A 94 -26.11 -13.10 8.41
C ASN A 94 -26.40 -11.93 7.47
N THR A 95 -27.64 -11.79 7.00
CA THR A 95 -28.05 -10.67 6.14
C THR A 95 -27.90 -9.35 6.88
N GLN A 96 -28.34 -9.27 8.14
CA GLN A 96 -28.14 -8.09 8.99
C GLN A 96 -26.65 -7.79 9.22
N CYS A 97 -25.81 -8.81 9.38
CA CYS A 97 -24.36 -8.62 9.48
C CYS A 97 -23.74 -8.11 8.17
N ILE A 98 -24.19 -8.61 7.02
CA ILE A 98 -23.72 -8.18 5.69
C ILE A 98 -24.08 -6.71 5.45
N GLU A 99 -25.26 -6.26 5.87
CA GLU A 99 -25.69 -4.86 5.77
C GLU A 99 -24.81 -3.87 6.55
N LEU A 100 -24.06 -4.35 7.56
CA LEU A 100 -23.10 -3.54 8.31
C LEU A 100 -21.76 -3.39 7.59
N LEU A 101 -21.51 -4.17 6.54
CA LEU A 101 -20.25 -4.21 5.81
C LEU A 101 -20.32 -3.37 4.52
N ASP A 102 -19.19 -2.80 4.12
CA ASP A 102 -19.08 -2.06 2.85
C ASP A 102 -18.89 -3.04 1.68
N SER A 103 -19.65 -2.81 0.59
CA SER A 103 -19.71 -3.74 -0.55
C SER A 103 -18.44 -3.80 -1.38
N LYS A 104 -17.62 -2.75 -1.38
CA LYS A 104 -16.34 -2.71 -2.10
C LYS A 104 -15.19 -3.20 -1.23
N GLU A 105 -15.11 -2.72 0.01
CA GLU A 105 -14.00 -3.04 0.93
C GLU A 105 -14.08 -4.49 1.47
N HIS A 106 -15.30 -4.99 1.73
CA HIS A 106 -15.50 -6.25 2.44
C HIS A 106 -16.01 -7.40 1.55
N ALA A 107 -15.90 -7.29 0.22
CA ALA A 107 -16.41 -8.28 -0.73
C ALA A 107 -15.90 -9.71 -0.44
N ALA A 108 -14.60 -9.86 -0.14
CA ALA A 108 -14.01 -11.16 0.19
C ALA A 108 -14.53 -11.72 1.54
N THR A 109 -14.75 -10.85 2.52
CA THR A 109 -15.30 -11.21 3.84
C THR A 109 -16.72 -11.73 3.70
N VAL A 110 -17.56 -11.03 2.93
CA VAL A 110 -18.93 -11.46 2.62
C VAL A 110 -18.94 -12.76 1.81
N ALA A 111 -18.06 -12.88 0.81
CA ALA A 111 -17.95 -14.10 0.01
C ALA A 111 -17.60 -15.33 0.88
N ASN A 112 -16.71 -15.17 1.85
CA ASN A 112 -16.35 -16.23 2.79
C ASN A 112 -17.51 -16.58 3.73
N LEU A 113 -18.25 -15.60 4.26
CA LEU A 113 -19.44 -15.86 5.09
C LEU A 113 -20.49 -16.67 4.31
N CYS A 114 -20.84 -16.18 3.12
CA CYS A 114 -21.74 -16.83 2.19
C CYS A 114 -21.28 -18.25 1.88
N ARG A 115 -19.98 -18.47 1.64
CA ARG A 115 -19.42 -19.81 1.41
C ARG A 115 -19.64 -20.75 2.59
N ARG A 116 -19.37 -20.32 3.83
CA ARG A 116 -19.48 -21.18 5.03
C ARG A 116 -20.92 -21.63 5.23
N PHE A 117 -21.88 -20.71 5.21
CA PHE A 117 -23.29 -21.04 5.41
C PHE A 117 -23.95 -21.70 4.20
N ARG A 118 -23.50 -21.40 2.97
CA ARG A 118 -23.92 -22.15 1.77
C ARG A 118 -23.53 -23.62 1.87
N LEU A 119 -22.30 -23.93 2.29
CA LEU A 119 -21.87 -25.32 2.47
C LEU A 119 -22.71 -26.01 3.55
N ALA A 120 -22.94 -25.35 4.69
CA ALA A 120 -23.81 -25.85 5.75
C ALA A 120 -25.27 -26.07 5.30
N SER A 121 -25.75 -25.37 4.26
CA SER A 121 -27.10 -25.57 3.72
C SER A 121 -27.20 -26.60 2.60
N THR A 122 -26.08 -27.01 1.98
CA THR A 122 -26.09 -27.88 0.79
C THR A 122 -25.36 -29.21 0.95
N ASN A 123 -24.53 -29.37 1.98
CA ASN A 123 -23.69 -30.55 2.16
C ASN A 123 -23.77 -31.07 3.59
N GLU A 124 -24.15 -32.34 3.73
CA GLU A 124 -24.34 -33.02 5.02
C GLU A 124 -23.11 -32.97 5.92
N GLN A 125 -21.91 -32.98 5.33
CA GLN A 125 -20.64 -32.87 6.08
C GLN A 125 -20.49 -31.54 6.82
N TYR A 126 -21.29 -30.52 6.51
CA TYR A 126 -21.23 -29.19 7.09
C TYR A 126 -22.43 -28.86 7.98
N TYR A 127 -23.39 -29.77 8.14
CA TYR A 127 -24.58 -29.56 9.02
C TYR A 127 -24.19 -29.40 10.49
N TRP A 128 -23.01 -29.89 10.88
CA TRP A 128 -22.45 -29.67 12.21
C TRP A 128 -22.42 -28.18 12.58
N LEU A 129 -22.26 -27.27 11.61
CA LEU A 129 -22.19 -25.83 11.89
C LEU A 129 -23.49 -25.33 12.53
N TYR A 130 -24.65 -25.73 12.00
CA TYR A 130 -25.95 -25.36 12.55
C TYR A 130 -26.24 -26.00 13.91
N ASN A 131 -25.68 -27.19 14.15
CA ASN A 131 -25.81 -27.88 15.44
C ASN A 131 -24.83 -27.35 16.50
N PHE A 132 -23.74 -26.71 16.07
CA PHE A 132 -22.69 -26.20 16.93
C PHE A 132 -22.91 -24.75 17.35
N LEU A 133 -23.41 -23.93 16.44
CA LEU A 133 -23.72 -22.53 16.72
C LEU A 133 -24.87 -22.41 17.72
N PRO A 134 -24.87 -21.36 18.55
CA PRO A 134 -25.90 -21.16 19.56
C PRO A 134 -27.24 -20.76 18.90
N SER A 135 -28.34 -20.93 19.61
CA SER A 135 -29.67 -20.49 19.16
C SER A 135 -29.74 -18.96 19.08
N LEU A 136 -30.36 -18.45 18.03
CA LEU A 136 -30.67 -17.02 17.83
C LEU A 136 -32.06 -16.68 18.39
N PRO A 137 -32.36 -15.43 18.81
CA PRO A 137 -31.54 -14.21 18.69
C PRO A 137 -30.44 -14.07 19.75
N LEU A 138 -29.29 -13.52 19.34
CA LEU A 138 -28.16 -13.17 20.22
C LEU A 138 -27.53 -11.86 19.76
N GLU A 139 -27.01 -11.06 20.70
CA GLU A 139 -26.16 -9.93 20.35
C GLU A 139 -24.85 -10.42 19.71
N LEU A 140 -24.37 -9.66 18.73
CA LEU A 140 -23.18 -10.02 17.95
C LEU A 140 -21.94 -10.17 18.82
N GLU A 141 -21.81 -9.38 19.89
CA GLU A 141 -20.71 -9.46 20.86
C GLU A 141 -20.68 -10.81 21.58
N TYR A 142 -21.84 -11.30 22.06
CA TYR A 142 -21.94 -12.60 22.72
C TYR A 142 -21.62 -13.75 21.77
N LEU A 143 -22.03 -13.64 20.49
CA LEU A 143 -21.70 -14.65 19.50
C LEU A 143 -20.18 -14.73 19.25
N ILE A 144 -19.50 -13.58 19.17
CA ILE A 144 -18.04 -13.53 19.00
C ILE A 144 -17.34 -14.20 20.20
N ASP A 145 -17.74 -13.85 21.42
CA ASP A 145 -17.18 -14.42 22.65
C ASP A 145 -17.45 -15.94 22.74
N PHE A 146 -18.66 -16.37 22.38
CA PHE A 146 -19.01 -17.79 22.30
C PHE A 146 -18.08 -18.54 21.35
N ILE A 147 -17.90 -18.02 20.12
CA ILE A 147 -17.05 -18.68 19.13
C ILE A 147 -15.58 -18.67 19.57
N ASP A 148 -15.07 -17.59 20.15
CA ASP A 148 -13.69 -17.52 20.66
C ASP A 148 -13.42 -18.54 21.77
N LYS A 149 -14.32 -18.63 22.76
CA LYS A 149 -14.23 -19.61 23.85
C LYS A 149 -14.28 -21.04 23.32
N LYS A 150 -15.17 -21.31 22.37
CA LYS A 150 -15.31 -22.64 21.75
C LYS A 150 -14.12 -22.99 20.86
N GLU A 151 -13.57 -22.03 20.11
CA GLU A 151 -12.36 -22.19 19.30
C GLU A 151 -11.17 -22.57 20.20
N LYS A 152 -10.91 -21.80 21.26
CA LYS A 152 -9.83 -22.07 22.23
C LYS A 152 -9.98 -23.43 22.90
N LYS A 153 -11.18 -23.74 23.40
CA LYS A 153 -11.47 -25.03 24.04
C LYS A 153 -11.24 -26.21 23.07
N ASN A 154 -11.69 -26.10 21.82
CA ASN A 154 -11.50 -27.18 20.85
C ASN A 154 -10.05 -27.32 20.38
N LYS A 155 -9.27 -26.24 20.33
CA LYS A 155 -7.81 -26.31 20.11
C LYS A 155 -7.10 -27.06 21.22
N GLU A 156 -7.47 -26.80 22.47
CA GLU A 156 -6.91 -27.53 23.62
C GLU A 156 -7.30 -29.01 23.62
N LEU A 157 -8.56 -29.33 23.29
CA LEU A 157 -9.03 -30.70 23.16
C LEU A 157 -8.35 -31.46 22.00
N LEU A 158 -8.13 -30.78 20.87
CA LEU A 158 -7.36 -31.33 19.74
C LEU A 158 -5.92 -31.66 20.14
N ASN A 159 -5.26 -30.77 20.89
CA ASN A 159 -3.91 -31.00 21.41
C ASN A 159 -3.83 -32.17 22.41
N ARG A 160 -4.96 -32.52 23.05
CA ARG A 160 -5.08 -33.63 24.00
C ARG A 160 -5.67 -34.91 23.36
N SER A 161 -5.88 -34.92 22.04
CA SER A 161 -6.51 -36.04 21.31
C SER A 161 -7.91 -36.43 21.83
N LEU A 162 -8.65 -35.49 22.41
CA LEU A 162 -10.01 -35.66 22.94
C LEU A 162 -11.02 -34.93 22.02
N GLU A 163 -11.03 -35.30 20.74
CA GLU A 163 -11.65 -34.52 19.66
C GLU A 163 -13.18 -34.37 19.77
N ILE A 164 -13.66 -33.12 19.73
CA ILE A 164 -15.08 -32.76 19.50
C ILE A 164 -15.25 -32.13 18.11
N LEU A 165 -14.26 -31.37 17.65
CA LEU A 165 -14.18 -30.79 16.30
C LEU A 165 -12.84 -31.12 15.65
N SER A 166 -12.87 -31.34 14.33
CA SER A 166 -11.66 -31.53 13.53
C SER A 166 -10.89 -30.22 13.37
N LYS A 167 -9.60 -30.34 13.01
CA LYS A 167 -8.74 -29.17 12.70
C LYS A 167 -9.36 -28.27 11.62
N GLU A 168 -10.02 -28.85 10.63
CA GLU A 168 -10.70 -28.10 9.57
C GLU A 168 -11.90 -27.33 10.10
N GLN A 169 -12.72 -27.95 10.95
CA GLN A 169 -13.88 -27.31 11.57
C GLN A 169 -13.47 -26.15 12.50
N ILE A 170 -12.38 -26.31 13.25
CA ILE A 170 -11.79 -25.23 14.07
C ILE A 170 -11.34 -24.06 13.19
N GLY A 171 -10.71 -24.33 12.05
CA GLY A 171 -10.35 -23.30 11.09
C GLY A 171 -11.57 -22.55 10.53
N GLN A 172 -12.66 -23.28 10.25
CA GLN A 172 -13.91 -22.68 9.78
C GLN A 172 -14.57 -21.78 10.85
N LEU A 173 -14.51 -22.16 12.12
CA LEU A 173 -14.99 -21.31 13.23
C LEU A 173 -14.17 -20.04 13.38
N ALA A 174 -12.83 -20.13 13.25
CA ALA A 174 -11.96 -18.97 13.32
C ALA A 174 -12.28 -17.97 12.21
N ASP A 175 -12.54 -18.44 10.99
CA ASP A 175 -12.95 -17.58 9.87
C ASP A 175 -14.27 -16.86 10.16
N ILE A 176 -15.27 -17.59 10.67
CA ILE A 176 -16.58 -17.01 11.03
C ILE A 176 -16.43 -15.97 12.14
N ARG A 177 -15.59 -16.24 13.16
CA ARG A 177 -15.30 -15.28 14.24
C ARG A 177 -14.71 -13.99 13.71
N VAL A 178 -13.72 -14.09 12.82
CA VAL A 178 -13.07 -12.91 12.21
C VAL A 178 -14.10 -12.09 11.43
N ILE A 179 -14.98 -12.74 10.66
CA ILE A 179 -16.04 -12.06 9.92
C ILE A 179 -16.99 -11.30 10.85
N TYR A 180 -17.49 -11.94 11.92
CA TYR A 180 -18.38 -11.27 12.87
C TYR A 180 -17.68 -10.15 13.66
N GLN A 181 -16.39 -10.31 13.96
CA GLN A 181 -15.59 -9.24 14.56
C GLN A 181 -15.54 -7.99 13.66
N TYR A 182 -15.42 -8.17 12.34
CA TYR A 182 -15.50 -7.05 11.39
C TYR A 182 -16.87 -6.37 11.43
N ALA A 183 -17.96 -7.15 11.34
CA ALA A 183 -19.32 -6.60 11.41
C ALA A 183 -19.59 -5.84 12.72
N TYR A 184 -19.12 -6.38 13.86
CA TYR A 184 -19.23 -5.72 15.17
C TYR A 184 -18.42 -4.42 15.23
N THR A 185 -17.20 -4.43 14.71
CA THR A 185 -16.37 -3.22 14.67
C THR A 185 -17.02 -2.12 13.84
N GLN A 186 -17.68 -2.48 12.73
CA GLN A 186 -18.42 -1.50 11.91
C GLN A 186 -19.70 -1.01 12.59
N SER A 187 -20.46 -1.88 13.28
CA SER A 187 -21.66 -1.45 14.02
C SER A 187 -21.31 -0.48 15.15
N GLU A 188 -20.23 -0.73 15.88
CA GLU A 188 -19.73 0.17 16.93
C GLU A 188 -19.24 1.51 16.38
N ARG A 189 -18.65 1.52 15.16
CA ARG A 189 -18.30 2.77 14.47
C ARG A 189 -19.55 3.56 14.09
N GLN A 190 -20.57 2.90 13.53
CA GLN A 190 -21.82 3.56 13.16
C GLN A 190 -22.56 4.10 14.40
N LYS A 191 -22.56 3.38 15.53
CA LYS A 191 -23.12 3.86 16.81
C LYS A 191 -22.39 5.11 17.32
N ARG A 192 -21.06 5.13 17.29
CA ARG A 192 -20.24 6.31 17.63
C ARG A 192 -20.56 7.52 16.74
N HIS A 193 -20.75 7.28 15.44
CA HIS A 193 -21.16 8.33 14.49
C HIS A 193 -22.56 8.89 14.75
N ARG A 194 -23.50 8.06 15.22
CA ARG A 194 -24.85 8.52 15.60
C ARG A 194 -24.84 9.29 16.91
N GLN A 195 -24.00 8.91 17.86
CA GLN A 195 -23.86 9.63 19.14
C GLN A 195 -23.15 10.99 18.97
N SER A 196 -22.19 11.12 18.05
CA SER A 196 -21.53 12.41 17.75
C SER A 196 -22.44 13.42 17.05
N ASN A 197 -23.54 12.97 16.42
CA ASN A 197 -24.46 13.83 15.68
C ASN A 197 -25.59 14.46 16.52
N SER A 198 -25.52 14.40 17.86
CA SER A 198 -26.39 15.20 18.71
C SER A 198 -25.88 16.64 18.80
N SER A 199 -26.34 17.47 17.86
CA SER A 199 -26.40 18.95 17.95
C SER A 199 -25.11 19.74 18.20
N ALA A 200 -23.92 19.18 17.93
CA ALA A 200 -22.70 19.99 17.87
C ALA A 200 -22.37 20.27 16.40
N GLN A 201 -22.46 21.54 15.99
CA GLN A 201 -21.73 21.99 14.80
C GLN A 201 -20.27 21.62 15.02
N GLU A 202 -19.72 20.74 14.19
CA GLU A 202 -18.28 20.48 14.20
C GLU A 202 -17.57 21.84 14.01
N PRO A 203 -16.60 22.18 14.87
CA PRO A 203 -15.84 23.40 14.67
C PRO A 203 -15.13 23.31 13.31
N PRO A 204 -15.09 24.40 12.52
CA PRO A 204 -14.37 24.42 11.27
C PRO A 204 -12.91 24.01 11.52
N GLN A 205 -12.42 23.11 10.67
CA GLN A 205 -11.03 22.69 10.67
C GLN A 205 -10.15 23.93 10.57
N THR A 206 -9.30 24.15 11.59
CA THR A 206 -8.69 25.46 11.85
C THR A 206 -7.57 25.82 10.85
N ASP A 207 -7.23 24.89 9.96
CA ASP A 207 -6.10 24.99 9.03
C ASP A 207 -6.54 25.38 7.60
N VAL A 208 -7.87 25.43 7.35
CA VAL A 208 -8.44 25.71 6.03
C VAL A 208 -9.25 27.01 6.09
N LYS A 209 -8.73 28.08 5.50
CA LYS A 209 -9.42 29.36 5.41
C LYS A 209 -9.95 29.56 4.01
N LYS A 210 -11.27 29.60 3.88
CA LYS A 210 -11.92 30.00 2.62
C LYS A 210 -12.08 31.51 2.61
N THR A 211 -11.34 32.17 1.72
CA THR A 211 -11.51 33.60 1.46
C THR A 211 -12.27 33.80 0.16
N SER A 212 -13.34 34.61 0.19
CA SER A 212 -14.00 35.03 -1.04
C SER A 212 -13.13 36.07 -1.74
N ARG A 213 -12.76 35.82 -2.99
CA ARG A 213 -12.05 36.77 -3.83
C ARG A 213 -12.96 37.14 -5.01
N MET A 214 -12.95 38.41 -5.39
CA MET A 214 -13.52 38.82 -6.67
C MET A 214 -12.43 38.68 -7.73
N SER A 215 -12.74 37.99 -8.83
CA SER A 215 -11.86 37.96 -10.01
C SER A 215 -11.79 39.34 -10.68
N LEU A 216 -10.90 39.49 -11.66
CA LEU A 216 -10.83 40.68 -12.52
C LEU A 216 -12.12 40.92 -13.34
N ASP A 217 -12.97 39.89 -13.46
CA ASP A 217 -14.25 39.93 -14.18
C ASP A 217 -15.46 40.05 -13.22
N ASP A 218 -15.25 40.54 -12.00
CA ASP A 218 -16.27 40.72 -10.95
C ASP A 218 -16.99 39.42 -10.50
N GLU A 219 -16.44 38.24 -10.80
CA GLU A 219 -16.99 36.96 -10.33
C GLU A 219 -16.49 36.61 -8.92
N LYS A 220 -17.42 36.22 -8.06
CA LYS A 220 -17.15 35.81 -6.68
C LYS A 220 -16.65 34.36 -6.66
N THR A 221 -15.35 34.16 -6.50
CA THR A 221 -14.73 32.84 -6.38
C THR A 221 -14.34 32.56 -4.92
N HIS A 222 -14.39 31.29 -4.53
CA HIS A 222 -13.91 30.85 -3.23
C HIS A 222 -12.49 30.33 -3.39
N GLN A 223 -11.56 30.93 -2.67
CA GLN A 223 -10.16 30.50 -2.66
C GLN A 223 -9.85 29.87 -1.31
N THR A 224 -9.33 28.66 -1.35
CA THR A 224 -8.82 27.96 -0.17
C THR A 224 -7.38 28.38 0.06
N CYS A 225 -7.11 28.92 1.24
CA CYS A 225 -5.76 29.16 1.73
C CYS A 225 -5.51 28.22 2.92
N PHE A 226 -4.44 27.45 2.85
CA PHE A 226 -3.97 26.67 4.00
C PHE A 226 -3.09 27.55 4.88
N GLU A 227 -3.59 27.94 6.06
CA GLU A 227 -2.75 28.61 7.05
C GLU A 227 -1.97 27.54 7.84
N ARG A 228 -0.77 27.90 8.33
CA ARG A 228 0.07 27.01 9.13
C ARG A 228 -0.65 26.68 10.44
N GLY A 229 -1.42 25.60 10.44
CA GLY A 229 -2.13 25.11 11.60
C GLY A 229 -1.19 24.87 12.76
N ILE A 230 -1.50 25.43 13.93
CA ILE A 230 -1.01 24.84 15.18
C ILE A 230 -1.74 23.51 15.27
N ALA A 231 -1.10 22.42 14.82
CA ALA A 231 -1.68 21.09 14.81
C ALA A 231 -2.35 20.81 16.16
N LYS A 232 -3.68 20.94 16.21
CA LYS A 232 -4.45 20.49 17.37
C LYS A 232 -4.53 18.99 17.24
N GLN A 233 -3.56 18.34 17.88
CA GLN A 233 -3.65 16.92 18.19
C GLN A 233 -5.06 16.63 18.72
N PRO A 234 -5.70 15.52 18.29
CA PRO A 234 -6.95 15.08 18.89
C PRO A 234 -6.77 15.02 20.42
N PRO A 235 -7.82 15.21 21.22
CA PRO A 235 -7.70 15.19 22.68
C PRO A 235 -7.03 13.92 23.23
N GLU A 236 -7.09 12.82 22.47
CA GLU A 236 -6.42 11.54 22.75
C GLU A 236 -4.90 11.56 22.52
N ASP A 237 -4.39 12.47 21.69
CA ASP A 237 -2.96 12.67 21.41
C ASP A 237 -2.34 13.79 22.26
N LYS A 238 -3.11 14.48 23.11
CA LYS A 238 -2.55 15.31 24.19
C LYS A 238 -1.96 14.45 25.31
N THR A 239 -1.07 13.53 24.97
CA THR A 239 -0.09 13.06 25.93
C THR A 239 0.89 14.19 26.16
N ILE A 240 0.87 14.70 27.39
CA ILE A 240 1.86 15.58 27.97
C ILE A 240 3.25 15.09 27.54
N GLU A 241 3.91 15.88 26.71
CA GLU A 241 5.34 15.73 26.47
C GLU A 241 6.07 15.88 27.80
N ARG A 242 6.64 14.78 28.26
CA ARG A 242 7.93 14.79 28.92
C ARG A 242 8.82 13.85 28.12
N VAL A 243 9.58 14.41 27.20
CA VAL A 243 10.82 13.78 26.80
C VAL A 243 11.75 13.96 27.98
N GLU A 244 11.99 12.90 28.73
CA GLU A 244 13.23 12.61 29.44
C GLU A 244 13.08 11.20 30.01
N ASP A 245 14.12 10.37 29.82
CA ASP A 245 14.41 9.24 30.70
C ASP A 245 13.94 9.60 32.12
N HIS A 246 12.97 8.91 32.72
CA HIS A 246 12.81 8.78 34.18
C HIS A 246 11.61 7.89 34.52
N ASN A 247 11.90 6.71 35.10
CA ASN A 247 11.30 6.16 36.33
C ASN A 247 9.77 6.34 36.57
N PHE A 248 8.93 6.31 35.53
CA PHE A 248 7.49 6.25 35.72
C PHE A 248 7.06 4.79 35.87
N GLU A 249 6.97 4.31 37.10
CA GLU A 249 6.39 3.01 37.41
C GLU A 249 4.87 3.13 37.51
N PHE A 250 4.16 2.44 36.61
CA PHE A 250 2.73 2.19 36.79
C PHE A 250 2.52 1.47 38.13
N ASN A 251 1.49 1.85 38.88
CA ASN A 251 1.12 1.08 40.07
C ASN A 251 0.65 -0.34 39.66
N SER A 252 0.64 -1.28 40.61
CA SER A 252 0.40 -2.71 40.33
C SER A 252 -0.95 -3.01 39.65
N LEU A 253 -1.96 -2.15 39.81
CA LEU A 253 -3.25 -2.26 39.15
C LEU A 253 -3.22 -1.72 37.71
N GLU A 254 -2.51 -0.62 37.48
CA GLU A 254 -2.39 0.03 36.17
C GLU A 254 -1.49 -0.73 35.20
N GLN A 255 -0.49 -1.47 35.69
CA GLN A 255 0.39 -2.32 34.87
C GLN A 255 -0.36 -3.36 34.03
N CYS A 256 -1.52 -3.83 34.53
CA CYS A 256 -2.37 -4.81 33.87
C CYS A 256 -3.44 -4.18 32.96
N SER A 257 -3.53 -2.85 32.87
CA SER A 257 -4.54 -2.16 32.07
C SER A 257 -4.21 -2.19 30.56
N ILE A 258 -5.26 -2.18 29.73
CA ILE A 258 -5.13 -2.07 28.26
C ILE A 258 -4.35 -0.81 27.88
N THR A 259 -4.56 0.30 28.61
CA THR A 259 -3.87 1.58 28.39
C THR A 259 -2.36 1.47 28.64
N ALA A 260 -1.95 0.82 29.73
CA ALA A 260 -0.52 0.60 30.01
C ALA A 260 0.12 -0.35 29.00
N GLN A 261 -0.59 -1.38 28.54
CA GLN A 261 -0.11 -2.28 27.48
C GLN A 261 0.07 -1.53 26.14
N ILE A 262 -0.87 -0.67 25.77
CA ILE A 262 -0.78 0.17 24.57
C ILE A 262 0.41 1.13 24.68
N ASN A 263 0.58 1.81 25.83
CA ASN A 263 1.69 2.74 26.04
C ASN A 263 3.05 2.02 26.05
N ASN A 264 3.15 0.86 26.69
CA ASN A 264 4.36 0.04 26.66
C ASN A 264 4.68 -0.47 25.25
N LEU A 265 3.67 -0.86 24.48
CA LEU A 265 3.85 -1.28 23.09
C LEU A 265 4.32 -0.10 22.23
N LYS A 266 3.68 1.07 22.36
CA LYS A 266 4.09 2.31 21.67
C LYS A 266 5.53 2.67 22.03
N ASN A 267 5.90 2.65 23.31
CA ASN A 267 7.26 2.96 23.76
C ASN A 267 8.29 1.93 23.27
N LYS A 268 7.94 0.63 23.26
CA LYS A 268 8.81 -0.41 22.66
C LYS A 268 9.00 -0.19 21.17
N ILE A 269 7.94 0.11 20.44
CA ILE A 269 8.01 0.43 19.00
C ILE A 269 8.85 1.69 18.77
N LEU A 270 8.63 2.74 19.56
CA LEU A 270 9.35 4.01 19.45
C LEU A 270 10.84 3.85 19.79
N HIS A 271 11.16 3.05 20.82
CA HIS A 271 12.54 2.68 21.14
C HIS A 271 13.16 1.77 20.06
N GLN A 272 12.41 0.83 19.48
CA GLN A 272 12.88 0.03 18.35
C GLN A 272 13.16 0.91 17.13
N ASN A 273 12.26 1.83 16.79
CA ASN A 273 12.42 2.79 15.70
C ASN A 273 13.65 3.69 15.94
N LYS A 274 13.84 4.20 17.17
CA LYS A 274 15.06 4.95 17.56
C LYS A 274 16.35 4.14 17.43
N ASN A 275 16.29 2.83 17.66
CA ASN A 275 17.46 1.96 17.44
C ASN A 275 17.70 1.62 15.97
N GLN A 276 16.67 1.70 15.13
CA GLN A 276 16.74 1.50 13.68
C GLN A 276 17.15 2.78 12.93
N LEU A 277 16.97 3.95 13.54
CA LEU A 277 17.49 5.23 13.03
C LEU A 277 19.01 5.12 12.84
N MET A 278 19.41 5.09 11.57
CA MET A 278 20.80 4.98 11.16
C MET A 278 21.48 6.36 11.18
N SER A 279 21.66 6.93 12.37
CA SER A 279 22.37 8.20 12.54
C SER A 279 23.82 7.99 12.93
N LYS A 280 24.73 8.92 12.56
CA LYS A 280 26.14 8.90 12.99
C LYS A 280 26.30 8.85 14.52
N SER A 281 25.31 9.33 15.26
CA SER A 281 25.28 9.28 16.73
C SER A 281 24.86 7.92 17.31
N ASN A 282 24.45 6.95 16.49
CA ASN A 282 24.03 5.63 16.96
C ASN A 282 25.27 4.76 17.25
N PRO A 283 25.53 4.38 18.51
CA PRO A 283 26.73 3.62 18.90
C PRO A 283 26.73 2.16 18.41
N ARG A 284 25.69 1.72 17.69
CA ARG A 284 25.55 0.35 17.16
C ARG A 284 25.93 0.24 15.68
N ILE A 285 26.40 1.32 15.08
CA ILE A 285 26.77 1.41 13.66
C ILE A 285 28.28 1.58 13.56
N PHE A 286 28.91 0.96 12.56
CA PHE A 286 30.34 1.12 12.34
C PHE A 286 30.67 2.56 11.94
N ASP A 287 31.65 3.17 12.63
CA ASP A 287 32.32 4.37 12.16
C ASP A 287 33.51 4.00 11.27
N LEU A 288 33.98 4.96 10.47
CA LEU A 288 35.07 4.73 9.52
C LEU A 288 36.36 4.19 10.18
N PRO A 289 36.86 4.75 11.30
CA PRO A 289 38.08 4.23 11.94
C PRO A 289 37.94 2.78 12.41
N THR A 290 36.78 2.40 12.98
CA THR A 290 36.55 1.01 13.40
C THR A 290 36.47 0.09 12.20
N ALA A 291 35.77 0.49 11.14
CA ALA A 291 35.68 -0.29 9.91
C ALA A 291 37.05 -0.52 9.26
N GLN A 292 37.88 0.52 9.18
CA GLN A 292 39.26 0.45 8.66
C GLN A 292 40.13 -0.49 9.51
N HIS A 293 40.03 -0.40 10.83
CA HIS A 293 40.77 -1.28 11.74
C HIS A 293 40.41 -2.75 11.53
N ILE A 294 39.11 -3.07 11.47
CA ILE A 294 38.61 -4.44 11.28
C ILE A 294 39.04 -4.97 9.92
N ILE A 295 38.76 -4.25 8.82
CA ILE A 295 39.08 -4.72 7.47
C ILE A 295 40.58 -4.95 7.32
N ARG A 296 41.43 -4.06 7.85
CA ARG A 296 42.89 -4.24 7.78
C ARG A 296 43.33 -5.56 8.41
N ILE A 297 42.88 -5.87 9.63
CA ILE A 297 43.23 -7.13 10.32
C ILE A 297 42.76 -8.34 9.51
N LEU A 298 41.50 -8.30 9.05
CA LEU A 298 40.93 -9.40 8.26
C LEU A 298 41.71 -9.61 6.96
N PHE A 299 42.07 -8.54 6.27
CA PHE A 299 42.77 -8.57 4.99
C PHE A 299 44.21 -9.08 5.12
N GLU A 300 45.00 -8.51 6.04
CA GLU A 300 46.41 -8.88 6.27
C GLU A 300 46.57 -10.37 6.63
N GLN A 301 45.54 -10.98 7.25
CA GLN A 301 45.58 -12.37 7.70
C GLN A 301 44.81 -13.33 6.77
N ALA A 302 44.01 -12.82 5.82
CA ALA A 302 43.15 -13.66 4.96
C ALA A 302 43.94 -14.62 4.06
N GLU A 303 45.17 -14.27 3.64
CA GLU A 303 46.00 -15.15 2.81
C GLU A 303 46.54 -16.37 3.56
N THR A 304 46.67 -16.27 4.89
CA THR A 304 47.32 -17.30 5.71
C THR A 304 46.37 -17.99 6.68
N SER A 305 45.20 -17.41 6.95
CA SER A 305 44.21 -17.93 7.89
C SER A 305 42.84 -18.17 7.23
N PRO A 306 42.38 -19.44 7.16
CA PRO A 306 41.04 -19.78 6.65
C PRO A 306 39.89 -19.06 7.37
N ILE A 307 40.01 -18.84 8.69
CA ILE A 307 38.98 -18.16 9.48
C ILE A 307 38.93 -16.66 9.17
N HIS A 308 40.07 -15.98 9.00
CA HIS A 308 40.09 -14.57 8.59
C HIS A 308 39.56 -14.40 7.16
N ALA A 309 39.88 -15.32 6.24
CA ALA A 309 39.29 -15.31 4.90
C ALA A 309 37.76 -15.45 4.95
N LEU A 310 37.24 -16.33 5.81
CA LEU A 310 35.80 -16.50 6.02
C LEU A 310 35.13 -15.23 6.57
N LEU A 311 35.75 -14.57 7.57
CA LEU A 311 35.24 -13.33 8.15
C LEU A 311 35.34 -12.16 7.17
N LEU A 312 36.43 -12.05 6.40
CA LEU A 312 36.56 -11.09 5.30
C LEU A 312 35.42 -11.29 4.29
N PHE A 313 35.11 -12.53 3.94
CA PHE A 313 34.02 -12.83 3.02
C PHE A 313 32.65 -12.55 3.62
N SER A 314 32.48 -12.70 4.93
CA SER A 314 31.28 -12.27 5.63
C SER A 314 31.03 -10.77 5.45
N VAL A 315 32.11 -9.96 5.50
CA VAL A 315 32.06 -8.51 5.24
C VAL A 315 31.79 -8.21 3.77
N LEU A 316 32.62 -8.73 2.85
CA LEU A 316 32.52 -8.43 1.41
C LEU A 316 31.20 -8.93 0.79
N SER A 317 30.67 -10.05 1.29
CA SER A 317 29.38 -10.57 0.82
C SER A 317 28.20 -10.03 1.57
N LEU A 318 28.37 -9.21 2.62
CA LEU A 318 27.30 -8.78 3.54
C LEU A 318 26.44 -9.97 4.03
N THR A 319 27.09 -11.08 4.38
CA THR A 319 26.41 -12.34 4.75
C THR A 319 26.99 -12.91 6.02
N HIS A 320 26.16 -13.50 6.87
CA HIS A 320 26.64 -14.23 8.05
C HIS A 320 27.52 -15.42 7.65
N TYR A 321 28.64 -15.63 8.36
CA TYR A 321 29.64 -16.63 7.99
C TYR A 321 29.08 -18.05 7.86
N GLU A 322 28.10 -18.43 8.70
CA GLU A 322 27.49 -19.76 8.66
C GLU A 322 26.82 -20.07 7.32
N GLU A 323 26.29 -19.05 6.64
CA GLU A 323 25.67 -19.21 5.32
C GLU A 323 26.73 -19.42 4.22
N LEU A 324 27.95 -18.90 4.43
CA LEU A 324 29.09 -19.08 3.53
C LEU A 324 29.73 -20.47 3.63
N LEU A 325 29.57 -21.15 4.77
CA LEU A 325 30.09 -22.50 5.00
C LEU A 325 29.36 -23.59 4.20
N VAL A 326 28.34 -23.23 3.42
CA VAL A 326 27.62 -24.19 2.62
C VAL A 326 28.24 -24.32 1.23
N PHE A 327 29.35 -25.06 1.19
CA PHE A 327 30.15 -25.39 0.00
C PHE A 327 29.45 -26.33 -1.00
N ARG A 328 28.17 -26.09 -1.33
CA ARG A 328 27.44 -26.83 -2.35
C ARG A 328 27.55 -26.08 -3.68
N LYS A 329 27.74 -26.82 -4.78
CA LYS A 329 27.72 -26.28 -6.15
C LYS A 329 26.46 -25.46 -6.48
N HIS A 330 25.36 -25.65 -5.73
CA HIS A 330 24.10 -24.93 -5.87
C HIS A 330 23.45 -24.77 -4.48
N PHE A 331 23.97 -23.86 -3.66
CA PHE A 331 23.30 -23.53 -2.41
C PHE A 331 22.32 -22.37 -2.60
N ARG A 332 21.03 -22.68 -2.60
CA ARG A 332 19.95 -21.70 -2.43
C ARG A 332 19.54 -21.73 -0.95
N LEU A 333 20.10 -20.86 -0.12
CA LEU A 333 19.58 -20.68 1.23
C LEU A 333 18.24 -19.95 1.17
N SER A 334 17.38 -20.30 2.12
CA SER A 334 16.00 -19.89 2.36
C SER A 334 15.81 -18.41 2.71
N SER A 335 16.19 -17.52 1.80
CA SER A 335 15.36 -16.37 1.47
C SER A 335 15.41 -16.26 -0.05
N LYS A 336 14.31 -15.92 -0.73
CA LYS A 336 14.25 -15.89 -2.22
C LYS A 336 15.20 -14.84 -2.87
N ARG A 337 16.20 -14.32 -2.15
CA ARG A 337 16.79 -13.00 -2.35
C ARG A 337 18.32 -12.99 -2.43
N LYS A 338 19.04 -13.98 -1.90
CA LYS A 338 20.51 -13.99 -1.99
C LYS A 338 21.02 -15.33 -2.51
N GLU A 339 21.90 -15.27 -3.51
CA GLU A 339 22.55 -16.42 -4.12
C GLU A 339 24.06 -16.24 -4.02
N ILE A 340 24.77 -17.26 -3.53
CA ILE A 340 26.23 -17.21 -3.37
C ILE A 340 26.81 -18.36 -4.16
N THR A 341 27.74 -18.04 -5.07
CA THR A 341 28.37 -19.02 -5.95
C THR A 341 29.86 -19.08 -5.64
N PHE A 342 30.29 -20.27 -5.24
CA PHE A 342 31.68 -20.60 -4.94
C PHE A 342 32.19 -21.69 -5.88
N SER A 343 32.63 -21.30 -7.06
CA SER A 343 33.33 -22.18 -8.01
C SER A 343 34.60 -21.54 -8.55
N PRO A 344 35.56 -22.33 -9.07
CA PRO A 344 36.80 -21.79 -9.62
C PRO A 344 36.57 -20.77 -10.75
N GLU A 345 35.52 -20.99 -11.54
CA GLU A 345 35.15 -20.11 -12.65
C GLU A 345 34.28 -18.94 -12.20
N ASN A 346 33.31 -19.19 -11.29
CA ASN A 346 32.31 -18.23 -10.85
C ASN A 346 32.40 -17.99 -9.33
N PHE A 347 32.79 -16.77 -8.95
CA PHE A 347 33.01 -16.41 -7.55
C PHE A 347 32.36 -15.07 -7.24
N TYR A 348 31.11 -15.11 -6.77
CA TYR A 348 30.27 -13.92 -6.57
C TYR A 348 29.13 -14.18 -5.59
N PHE A 349 28.48 -13.11 -5.15
CA PHE A 349 27.12 -13.17 -4.64
C PHE A 349 26.17 -12.33 -5.50
N ARG A 350 24.93 -12.78 -5.61
CA ARG A 350 23.84 -12.11 -6.30
C ARG A 350 22.77 -11.74 -5.30
N GLN A 351 22.41 -10.46 -5.29
CA GLN A 351 21.32 -9.93 -4.49
C GLN A 351 20.11 -9.70 -5.39
N SER A 352 18.96 -10.26 -4.99
CA SER A 352 17.69 -10.23 -5.70
C SER A 352 16.60 -9.65 -4.80
N PHE A 353 15.71 -8.88 -5.39
CA PHE A 353 14.64 -8.19 -4.70
C PHE A 353 13.28 -8.66 -5.20
N ASP A 354 12.33 -8.76 -4.26
CA ASP A 354 10.94 -9.11 -4.54
C ASP A 354 10.17 -7.84 -4.92
N ASN A 355 10.59 -7.24 -6.05
CA ASN A 355 10.02 -6.00 -6.54
C ASN A 355 8.70 -6.25 -7.27
N SER A 356 7.88 -5.20 -7.37
CA SER A 356 6.62 -5.23 -8.08
C SER A 356 6.83 -5.64 -9.54
N LYS A 357 6.33 -6.83 -9.91
CA LYS A 357 6.48 -7.37 -11.27
C LYS A 357 5.47 -6.75 -12.21
N PHE A 358 5.91 -6.47 -13.41
CA PHE A 358 5.02 -6.10 -14.51
C PHE A 358 4.51 -7.37 -15.20
N LYS A 359 3.19 -7.42 -15.43
CA LYS A 359 2.50 -8.65 -15.84
C LYS A 359 2.39 -8.79 -17.36
N ASP A 360 2.45 -7.69 -18.10
CA ASP A 360 2.32 -7.70 -19.56
C ASP A 360 3.69 -7.94 -20.21
N ALA A 361 3.77 -8.98 -21.05
CA ALA A 361 5.00 -9.40 -21.70
C ALA A 361 5.41 -8.48 -22.86
N LEU A 362 4.43 -7.86 -23.56
CA LEU A 362 4.67 -7.02 -24.73
C LEU A 362 5.26 -5.67 -24.31
N LEU A 363 4.73 -5.09 -23.24
CA LEU A 363 5.18 -3.78 -22.76
C LEU A 363 6.45 -3.85 -21.88
N LYS A 364 6.97 -5.05 -21.62
CA LYS A 364 8.14 -5.25 -20.74
C LYS A 364 9.42 -4.60 -21.28
N GLU A 365 9.59 -4.53 -22.61
CA GLU A 365 10.76 -3.91 -23.22
C GLU A 365 10.79 -2.38 -23.08
N TYR A 366 9.63 -1.77 -22.86
CA TYR A 366 9.46 -0.33 -22.61
C TYR A 366 9.45 0.01 -21.12
N MET A 367 9.71 -0.98 -20.25
CA MET A 367 9.91 -0.73 -18.82
C MET A 367 11.37 -0.41 -18.57
N LEU A 368 11.60 0.57 -17.71
CA LEU A 368 12.93 1.04 -17.35
C LEU A 368 13.79 -0.08 -16.73
N ASN A 369 13.19 -0.98 -15.94
CA ASN A 369 13.92 -2.06 -15.27
C ASN A 369 13.59 -3.42 -15.86
N ILE A 370 14.62 -4.10 -16.36
CA ILE A 370 14.49 -5.43 -16.99
C ILE A 370 14.64 -6.57 -15.97
N GLY A 371 15.32 -6.31 -14.85
CA GLY A 371 15.60 -7.26 -13.78
C GLY A 371 15.37 -6.67 -12.38
N SER A 372 15.52 -7.52 -11.37
CA SER A 372 15.38 -7.16 -9.95
C SER A 372 16.58 -7.65 -9.12
N SER A 373 17.75 -7.75 -9.73
CA SER A 373 18.95 -8.26 -9.08
C SER A 373 20.22 -7.66 -9.65
N PHE A 374 21.27 -7.61 -8.83
CA PHE A 374 22.64 -7.32 -9.25
C PHE A 374 23.59 -8.40 -8.70
N THR A 375 24.79 -8.47 -9.24
CA THR A 375 25.81 -9.44 -8.85
C THR A 375 27.09 -8.71 -8.47
N ILE A 376 27.66 -9.03 -7.31
CA ILE A 376 28.94 -8.52 -6.83
C ILE A 376 29.94 -9.68 -6.85
N PRO A 377 31.04 -9.57 -7.60
CA PRO A 377 32.10 -10.56 -7.58
C PRO A 377 32.84 -10.55 -6.24
N LEU A 378 33.48 -11.66 -5.91
CA LEU A 378 34.33 -11.80 -4.73
C LEU A 378 35.78 -12.04 -5.17
N PRO A 379 36.78 -11.61 -4.37
CA PRO A 379 38.19 -11.71 -4.74
C PRO A 379 38.65 -13.17 -4.76
N LYS A 380 38.93 -13.71 -5.96
CA LYS A 380 39.31 -15.12 -6.18
C LYS A 380 40.59 -15.53 -5.44
N VAL A 381 41.48 -14.59 -5.12
CA VAL A 381 42.76 -14.82 -4.42
C VAL A 381 42.57 -15.57 -3.09
N TYR A 382 41.46 -15.36 -2.38
CA TYR A 382 41.19 -15.99 -1.09
C TYR A 382 40.37 -17.29 -1.17
N PHE A 383 39.98 -17.71 -2.38
CA PHE A 383 39.12 -18.88 -2.57
C PHE A 383 39.70 -20.15 -1.93
N ASP A 384 40.99 -20.40 -2.13
CA ASP A 384 41.65 -21.60 -1.63
C ASP A 384 41.64 -21.69 -0.10
N GLN A 385 41.74 -20.54 0.59
CA GLN A 385 41.69 -20.50 2.05
C GLN A 385 40.31 -20.87 2.57
N ILE A 386 39.26 -20.33 1.95
CA ILE A 386 37.87 -20.65 2.28
C ILE A 386 37.56 -22.12 1.95
N PHE A 387 38.05 -22.63 0.82
CA PHE A 387 37.82 -24.00 0.39
C PHE A 387 38.42 -25.03 1.36
N ARG A 388 39.50 -24.70 2.08
CA ARG A 388 40.09 -25.55 3.13
C ARG A 388 39.13 -25.85 4.28
N LEU A 389 38.25 -24.91 4.62
CA LEU A 389 37.26 -25.06 5.70
C LEU A 389 36.23 -26.15 5.43
N LYS A 390 36.07 -26.59 4.18
CA LYS A 390 35.17 -27.70 3.82
C LYS A 390 35.45 -28.99 4.60
N LYS A 391 36.68 -29.18 5.05
CA LYS A 391 37.11 -30.39 5.80
C LYS A 391 37.08 -30.22 7.32
N TRP A 392 36.79 -29.02 7.82
CA TRP A 392 36.81 -28.70 9.24
C TRP A 392 35.45 -29.01 9.89
N ASP A 393 35.46 -29.30 11.19
CA ASP A 393 34.22 -29.43 11.95
C ASP A 393 33.56 -28.05 12.15
N LYS A 394 32.22 -28.01 12.10
CA LYS A 394 31.48 -26.75 12.21
C LYS A 394 31.60 -26.11 13.60
N ALA A 395 31.70 -26.91 14.66
CA ALA A 395 31.86 -26.41 16.01
C ALA A 395 33.25 -25.79 16.21
N ASP A 396 34.28 -26.39 15.64
CA ASP A 396 35.65 -25.85 15.66
C ASP A 396 35.70 -24.50 14.92
N ILE A 397 35.10 -24.41 13.73
CA ILE A 397 34.99 -23.13 12.99
C ILE A 397 34.26 -22.08 13.83
N ALA A 398 33.14 -22.44 14.47
CA ALA A 398 32.38 -21.50 15.29
C ALA A 398 33.19 -21.02 16.51
N SER A 399 33.90 -21.93 17.18
CA SER A 399 34.78 -21.60 18.31
C SER A 399 35.88 -20.64 17.90
N ASP A 400 36.58 -20.94 16.80
CA ASP A 400 37.66 -20.09 16.28
C ASP A 400 37.12 -18.71 15.86
N VAL A 401 35.98 -18.66 15.16
CA VAL A 401 35.32 -17.40 14.79
C VAL A 401 35.05 -16.54 16.02
N GLN A 402 34.49 -17.09 17.09
CA GLN A 402 34.22 -16.33 18.31
C GLN A 402 35.52 -15.81 18.96
N GLU A 403 36.56 -16.64 19.03
CA GLU A 403 37.84 -16.25 19.61
C GLU A 403 38.53 -15.13 18.80
N TYR A 404 38.54 -15.21 17.47
CA TYR A 404 39.11 -14.15 16.63
C TYR A 404 38.31 -12.86 16.70
N LEU A 405 36.97 -12.93 16.67
CA LEU A 405 36.13 -11.74 16.83
C LEU A 405 36.34 -11.08 18.19
N ARG A 406 36.51 -11.87 19.26
CA ARG A 406 36.84 -11.36 20.60
C ARG A 406 38.16 -10.60 20.60
N ARG A 407 39.21 -11.17 20.01
CA ARG A 407 40.54 -10.51 19.91
C ARG A 407 40.51 -9.20 19.13
N ILE A 408 39.74 -9.15 18.04
CA ILE A 408 39.54 -7.89 17.30
C ILE A 408 38.73 -6.91 18.16
N SER A 409 37.71 -7.39 18.87
CA SER A 409 36.84 -6.59 19.71
C SER A 409 37.57 -5.93 20.89
N ASP A 410 38.66 -6.51 21.40
CA ASP A 410 39.45 -5.95 22.51
C ASP A 410 40.03 -4.56 22.18
N GLY A 411 40.14 -4.21 20.89
CA GLY A 411 40.59 -2.89 20.42
C GLY A 411 39.48 -1.89 20.07
N LEU A 412 38.20 -2.23 20.27
CA LEU A 412 37.05 -1.45 19.77
C LEU A 412 36.18 -0.89 20.90
N THR A 413 35.42 0.17 20.59
CA THR A 413 34.48 0.83 21.50
C THR A 413 33.14 0.09 21.67
N PHE A 414 32.86 -0.90 20.82
CA PHE A 414 31.68 -1.75 20.89
C PHE A 414 32.01 -3.20 20.54
N HIS A 415 31.17 -4.13 20.98
CA HIS A 415 31.43 -5.56 20.83
C HIS A 415 31.26 -6.02 19.38
N LEU A 416 32.34 -6.52 18.77
CA LEU A 416 32.29 -7.14 17.45
C LEU A 416 31.73 -8.57 17.57
N THR A 417 30.72 -8.87 16.76
CA THR A 417 30.03 -10.17 16.76
C THR A 417 29.85 -10.67 15.34
N ALA A 418 29.64 -11.98 15.19
CA ALA A 418 29.35 -12.58 13.89
C ALA A 418 28.07 -12.00 13.25
N ARG A 419 27.15 -11.46 14.07
CA ARG A 419 25.88 -10.87 13.61
C ARG A 419 26.03 -9.43 13.11
N ASN A 420 26.91 -8.62 13.70
CA ASN A 420 27.09 -7.24 13.25
C ASN A 420 28.15 -7.09 12.16
N LEU A 421 29.17 -7.97 12.10
CA LEU A 421 30.23 -7.90 11.11
C LEU A 421 29.74 -7.76 9.65
N PRO A 422 28.71 -8.48 9.16
CA PRO A 422 28.21 -8.34 7.79
C PRO A 422 27.68 -6.94 7.44
N ARG A 423 27.35 -6.12 8.45
CA ARG A 423 26.81 -4.76 8.24
C ARG A 423 27.88 -3.73 7.94
N LEU A 424 29.17 -4.05 8.14
CA LEU A 424 30.27 -3.08 8.07
C LEU A 424 30.25 -2.27 6.77
N ILE A 425 30.15 -2.93 5.60
CA ILE A 425 30.12 -2.22 4.32
C ILE A 425 28.87 -1.34 4.21
N SER A 426 27.68 -1.88 4.46
CA SER A 426 26.44 -1.10 4.37
C SER A 426 26.37 0.07 5.35
N ASP A 427 26.92 -0.09 6.55
CA ASP A 427 26.97 0.95 7.58
C ASP A 427 27.86 2.12 7.10
N ILE A 428 29.00 1.84 6.47
CA ILE A 428 29.89 2.87 5.89
C ILE A 428 29.29 3.50 4.64
N THR A 429 28.67 2.73 3.75
CA THR A 429 27.95 3.25 2.57
C THR A 429 26.90 4.29 2.96
N LEU A 430 26.19 4.05 4.07
CA LEU A 430 25.21 5.00 4.58
C LEU A 430 25.87 6.18 5.30
N ASN A 431 26.70 5.93 6.32
CA ASN A 431 27.17 6.99 7.19
C ASN A 431 28.21 7.90 6.55
N GLU A 432 29.14 7.34 5.76
CA GLU A 432 30.24 8.13 5.20
C GLU A 432 29.94 8.67 3.82
N LEU A 433 29.16 7.94 3.02
CA LEU A 433 28.80 8.36 1.66
C LEU A 433 27.39 8.95 1.53
N GLY A 434 26.51 8.75 2.53
CA GLY A 434 25.13 9.25 2.48
C GLY A 434 24.20 8.43 1.58
N TYR A 435 24.63 7.25 1.11
CA TYR A 435 23.86 6.41 0.18
C TYR A 435 22.95 5.43 0.94
N GLU A 436 21.80 5.92 1.39
CA GLU A 436 20.86 5.13 2.19
C GLU A 436 20.22 3.97 1.40
N LEU A 437 19.63 4.26 0.23
CA LEU A 437 18.98 3.24 -0.58
C LEU A 437 19.98 2.13 -0.95
N GLU A 438 21.17 2.50 -1.39
CA GLU A 438 22.23 1.59 -1.81
C GLU A 438 22.72 0.75 -0.64
N SER A 439 22.94 1.34 0.53
CA SER A 439 23.26 0.62 1.76
C SER A 439 22.23 -0.49 2.04
N LYS A 440 20.94 -0.15 1.97
CA LYS A 440 19.82 -1.08 2.18
C LYS A 440 19.75 -2.17 1.10
N LEU A 441 20.02 -1.82 -0.16
CA LEU A 441 20.10 -2.77 -1.27
C LEU A 441 21.28 -3.73 -1.10
N LEU A 442 22.46 -3.25 -0.72
CA LEU A 442 23.65 -4.07 -0.45
C LEU A 442 23.39 -5.06 0.70
N SER A 443 22.75 -4.62 1.79
CA SER A 443 22.38 -5.50 2.91
C SER A 443 21.29 -6.52 2.55
N GLY A 444 20.60 -6.34 1.41
CA GLY A 444 19.50 -7.20 1.01
C GLY A 444 18.22 -6.99 1.83
N GLU A 445 17.98 -5.76 2.30
CA GLU A 445 16.83 -5.44 3.13
C GLU A 445 15.49 -5.68 2.39
N ASN A 446 14.44 -6.01 3.15
CA ASN A 446 13.14 -6.30 2.56
C ASN A 446 12.45 -5.01 2.09
N VAL A 447 11.90 -5.01 0.87
CA VAL A 447 11.02 -3.93 0.40
C VAL A 447 9.83 -3.67 1.36
N ASN A 448 9.37 -4.71 2.07
CA ASN A 448 8.34 -4.56 3.10
C ASN A 448 8.82 -3.82 4.36
N SER A 449 10.12 -3.82 4.65
CA SER A 449 10.71 -3.04 5.75
C SER A 449 11.23 -1.69 5.30
N TYR A 450 11.53 -1.52 4.01
CA TYR A 450 11.97 -0.26 3.41
C TYR A 450 11.15 0.07 2.16
N THR A 451 10.07 0.86 2.36
CA THR A 451 9.08 1.16 1.30
C THR A 451 9.66 1.82 0.04
N PRO A 452 10.70 2.68 0.11
CA PRO A 452 11.42 3.16 -1.07
C PRO A 452 11.87 2.04 -2.02
N GLY A 453 12.16 0.85 -1.48
CA GLY A 453 12.51 -0.36 -2.23
C GLY A 453 11.46 -0.83 -3.25
N HIS A 454 10.21 -0.35 -3.18
CA HIS A 454 9.18 -0.66 -4.18
C HIS A 454 9.28 0.18 -5.46
N TYR A 455 9.97 1.31 -5.43
CA TYR A 455 9.84 2.37 -6.44
C TYR A 455 11.17 2.80 -7.08
N TYR A 456 12.28 2.13 -6.78
CA TYR A 456 13.59 2.53 -7.30
C TYR A 456 13.89 1.98 -8.70
N SER A 457 14.86 2.60 -9.36
CA SER A 457 15.57 2.09 -10.52
C SER A 457 17.01 2.57 -10.44
N MET A 458 17.97 1.67 -10.67
CA MET A 458 19.39 1.96 -10.54
C MET A 458 20.16 1.16 -11.58
N LYS A 459 21.26 1.70 -12.11
CA LYS A 459 22.13 0.91 -12.98
C LYS A 459 23.03 0.01 -12.14
N ILE A 460 23.34 -1.17 -12.68
CA ILE A 460 24.27 -2.10 -12.04
C ILE A 460 25.65 -1.45 -11.87
N VAL A 461 26.10 -0.63 -12.84
CA VAL A 461 27.34 0.13 -12.71
C VAL A 461 27.34 1.06 -11.49
N ASP A 462 26.25 1.77 -11.22
CA ASP A 462 26.19 2.76 -10.13
C ASP A 462 26.32 2.08 -8.75
N ILE A 463 25.61 0.97 -8.52
CA ILE A 463 25.71 0.24 -7.23
C ILE A 463 27.09 -0.40 -7.04
N LEU A 464 27.73 -0.85 -8.12
CA LEU A 464 29.08 -1.42 -8.07
C LEU A 464 30.15 -0.33 -7.86
N ASP A 465 29.97 0.86 -8.43
CA ASP A 465 30.82 2.02 -8.17
C ASP A 465 30.73 2.44 -6.71
N ILE A 466 29.51 2.52 -6.15
CA ILE A 466 29.30 2.87 -4.73
C ILE A 466 29.89 1.82 -3.80
N TYR A 467 29.73 0.53 -4.13
CA TYR A 467 30.37 -0.55 -3.39
C TYR A 467 31.91 -0.44 -3.46
N SER A 468 32.48 -0.17 -4.64
CA SER A 468 33.92 0.01 -4.84
C SER A 468 34.47 1.23 -4.10
N GLN A 469 33.75 2.36 -4.13
CA GLN A 469 34.08 3.56 -3.36
C GLN A 469 34.07 3.27 -1.86
N THR A 470 33.08 2.52 -1.38
CA THR A 470 33.01 2.10 0.03
C THR A 470 34.22 1.25 0.41
N LEU A 471 34.59 0.27 -0.44
CA LEU A 471 35.76 -0.57 -0.26
C LEU A 471 37.07 0.23 -0.22
N TYR A 472 37.22 1.22 -1.12
CA TYR A 472 38.37 2.11 -1.14
C TYR A 472 38.47 2.93 0.15
N LEU A 473 37.36 3.41 0.71
CA LEU A 473 37.35 4.14 1.98
C LEU A 473 37.79 3.29 3.17
N VAL A 474 37.31 2.05 3.25
CA VAL A 474 37.65 1.15 4.38
C VAL A 474 39.03 0.52 4.24
N TYR A 475 39.51 0.28 3.01
CA TYR A 475 40.85 -0.26 2.78
C TYR A 475 41.37 0.02 1.36
N PRO A 476 42.11 1.12 1.15
CA PRO A 476 42.59 1.54 -0.18
C PRO A 476 43.51 0.55 -0.90
N GLN A 477 44.11 -0.41 -0.18
CA GLN A 477 45.01 -1.42 -0.74
C GLN A 477 44.26 -2.65 -1.27
N LEU A 478 42.94 -2.75 -1.06
CA LEU A 478 42.13 -3.82 -1.63
C LEU A 478 42.07 -3.65 -3.15
N ASP A 479 42.55 -4.62 -3.91
CA ASP A 479 42.38 -4.64 -5.36
C ASP A 479 40.90 -4.83 -5.70
N THR A 480 40.27 -3.84 -6.33
CA THR A 480 38.87 -3.88 -6.76
C THR A 480 38.71 -4.03 -8.28
N ASN A 481 39.80 -4.22 -9.03
CA ASN A 481 39.74 -4.30 -10.51
C ASN A 481 38.84 -5.44 -11.00
N TYR A 482 38.71 -6.51 -10.21
CA TYR A 482 37.82 -7.64 -10.50
C TYR A 482 36.32 -7.27 -10.55
N ILE A 483 35.94 -6.09 -10.03
CA ILE A 483 34.55 -5.60 -10.04
C ILE A 483 34.18 -5.01 -11.42
N GLU A 484 35.15 -4.46 -12.15
CA GLU A 484 34.92 -3.80 -13.45
C GLU A 484 34.25 -4.74 -14.47
N GLU A 485 34.57 -6.04 -14.46
CA GLU A 485 34.00 -7.05 -15.35
C GLU A 485 32.47 -7.24 -15.16
N PHE A 486 31.94 -6.85 -14.00
CA PHE A 486 30.53 -7.01 -13.66
C PHE A 486 29.73 -5.72 -13.84
N LYS A 487 30.38 -4.59 -14.14
CA LYS A 487 29.71 -3.32 -14.42
C LYS A 487 28.90 -3.44 -15.70
N SER A 488 27.66 -2.97 -15.60
CA SER A 488 26.72 -3.00 -16.71
C SER A 488 25.84 -1.75 -16.66
N PRO A 489 25.55 -1.11 -17.80
CA PRO A 489 24.60 0.01 -17.85
C PRO A 489 23.15 -0.46 -17.66
N VAL A 490 22.91 -1.77 -17.58
CA VAL A 490 21.58 -2.35 -17.34
C VAL A 490 21.04 -1.90 -15.99
N THR A 491 19.77 -1.54 -16.00
CA THR A 491 18.99 -1.07 -14.86
C THR A 491 18.25 -2.22 -14.17
N PHE A 492 18.19 -2.15 -12.84
CA PHE A 492 17.42 -3.05 -12.00
C PHE A 492 16.55 -2.26 -11.01
N GLY A 493 15.42 -2.83 -10.61
CA GLY A 493 14.50 -2.17 -9.69
C GLY A 493 13.05 -2.54 -9.90
N SER A 494 12.16 -1.57 -9.70
CA SER A 494 10.72 -1.72 -9.90
C SER A 494 10.39 -1.93 -11.37
N GLN A 495 9.76 -3.05 -11.72
CA GLN A 495 9.43 -3.34 -13.12
C GLN A 495 8.21 -2.56 -13.61
N GLN A 496 7.58 -1.74 -12.76
CA GLN A 496 6.39 -0.94 -13.08
C GLN A 496 6.70 0.48 -13.56
N THR A 497 7.98 0.84 -13.63
CA THR A 497 8.41 2.15 -14.10
C THR A 497 8.58 2.11 -15.62
N PRO A 498 7.71 2.76 -16.41
CA PRO A 498 7.93 2.90 -17.85
C PRO A 498 9.16 3.74 -18.15
N ASP A 499 9.77 3.52 -19.32
CA ASP A 499 10.87 4.34 -19.79
C ASP A 499 10.39 5.73 -20.28
N LEU A 500 11.34 6.65 -20.39
CA LEU A 500 11.04 8.02 -20.79
C LEU A 500 10.41 8.12 -22.20
N PRO A 501 10.91 7.43 -23.25
CA PRO A 501 10.29 7.43 -24.57
C PRO A 501 8.81 7.03 -24.56
N LEU A 502 8.44 5.98 -23.82
CA LEU A 502 7.05 5.53 -23.71
C LEU A 502 6.18 6.61 -23.07
N VAL A 503 6.64 7.22 -21.98
CA VAL A 503 5.88 8.28 -21.29
C VAL A 503 5.73 9.53 -22.16
N LYS A 504 6.78 9.96 -22.88
CA LYS A 504 6.69 11.06 -23.85
C LYS A 504 5.63 10.77 -24.93
N SER A 505 5.68 9.57 -25.52
CA SER A 505 4.74 9.14 -26.55
C SER A 505 3.29 9.16 -26.03
N PHE A 506 3.09 8.66 -24.81
CA PHE A 506 1.79 8.65 -24.14
C PHE A 506 1.19 10.06 -23.99
N PHE A 507 1.95 11.01 -23.41
CA PHE A 507 1.45 12.38 -23.24
C PHE A 507 1.22 13.10 -24.58
N LYS A 508 2.05 12.82 -25.59
CA LYS A 508 1.86 13.34 -26.95
C LYS A 508 0.57 12.84 -27.58
N GLN A 509 0.23 11.55 -27.41
CA GLN A 509 -1.03 11.00 -27.89
C GLN A 509 -2.23 11.63 -27.19
N LEU A 510 -2.18 11.79 -25.86
CA LEU A 510 -3.24 12.47 -25.12
C LEU A 510 -3.43 13.92 -25.56
N ASP A 511 -2.36 14.69 -25.76
CA ASP A 511 -2.42 16.06 -26.30
C ASP A 511 -3.12 16.11 -27.67
N GLN A 512 -2.78 15.17 -28.56
CA GLN A 512 -3.42 15.04 -29.88
C GLN A 512 -4.91 14.69 -29.77
N GLN A 513 -5.30 13.84 -28.82
CA GLN A 513 -6.71 13.50 -28.59
C GLN A 513 -7.53 14.67 -28.07
N VAL A 514 -6.93 15.58 -27.30
CA VAL A 514 -7.58 16.82 -26.85
C VAL A 514 -7.70 17.80 -28.02
N ARG A 515 -6.57 18.16 -28.64
CA ARG A 515 -6.51 19.24 -29.63
C ARG A 515 -7.08 18.86 -30.99
N GLY A 516 -7.08 17.57 -31.33
CA GLY A 516 -7.59 17.04 -32.60
C GLY A 516 -9.08 16.73 -32.61
N ASN A 517 -9.79 16.89 -31.49
CA ASN A 517 -11.20 16.50 -31.41
C ASN A 517 -12.14 17.67 -31.70
N PRO A 518 -12.97 17.60 -32.75
CA PRO A 518 -13.97 18.64 -33.02
C PRO A 518 -15.20 18.51 -32.12
N ASN A 519 -15.40 17.36 -31.47
CA ASN A 519 -16.57 17.14 -30.63
C ASN A 519 -16.31 17.68 -29.21
N PRO A 520 -17.11 18.63 -28.70
CA PRO A 520 -16.87 19.25 -27.40
C PRO A 520 -17.01 18.28 -26.22
N PHE A 521 -17.86 17.26 -26.32
CA PHE A 521 -17.99 16.23 -25.28
C PHE A 521 -16.79 15.28 -25.25
N LYS A 522 -16.29 14.89 -26.43
CA LYS A 522 -15.06 14.10 -26.52
C LYS A 522 -13.86 14.92 -26.03
N THR A 523 -13.82 16.20 -26.37
CA THR A 523 -12.82 17.16 -25.89
C THR A 523 -12.84 17.25 -24.36
N LEU A 524 -14.01 17.46 -23.75
CA LEU A 524 -14.17 17.46 -22.29
C LEU A 524 -13.57 16.20 -21.66
N LYS A 525 -13.94 15.03 -22.18
CA LYS A 525 -13.44 13.74 -21.69
C LYS A 525 -11.92 13.61 -21.81
N TYR A 526 -11.35 13.85 -22.99
CA TYR A 526 -9.91 13.68 -23.21
C TYR A 526 -9.09 14.73 -22.47
N TYR A 527 -9.60 15.97 -22.33
CA TYR A 527 -8.93 17.01 -21.56
C TYR A 527 -8.91 16.62 -20.08
N SER A 528 -10.02 16.10 -19.54
CA SER A 528 -10.05 15.57 -18.18
C SER A 528 -9.06 14.41 -17.98
N ILE A 529 -8.97 13.46 -18.92
CA ILE A 529 -8.02 12.34 -18.84
C ILE A 529 -6.57 12.84 -18.91
N TRP A 530 -6.27 13.81 -19.79
CA TRP A 530 -4.95 14.42 -19.90
C TRP A 530 -4.57 15.12 -18.59
N LEU A 531 -5.45 15.98 -18.08
CA LEU A 531 -5.21 16.73 -16.85
C LEU A 531 -5.13 15.82 -15.63
N TRP A 532 -5.89 14.71 -15.60
CA TRP A 532 -5.74 13.68 -14.57
C TRP A 532 -4.31 13.14 -14.54
N HIS A 533 -3.75 12.75 -15.69
CA HIS A 533 -2.37 12.26 -15.75
C HIS A 533 -1.35 13.34 -15.36
N VAL A 534 -1.54 14.58 -15.79
CA VAL A 534 -0.68 15.72 -15.38
C VAL A 534 -0.74 15.91 -13.87
N CYS A 535 -1.92 15.89 -13.24
CA CYS A 535 -2.06 15.94 -11.78
C CYS A 535 -1.30 14.79 -11.11
N MET A 536 -1.41 13.57 -11.64
CA MET A 536 -0.74 12.39 -11.09
C MET A 536 0.78 12.50 -11.15
N ILE A 537 1.35 12.94 -12.28
CA ILE A 537 2.82 13.04 -12.41
C ILE A 537 3.41 14.26 -11.70
N MET A 538 2.63 15.31 -11.51
CA MET A 538 3.10 16.50 -10.79
C MET A 538 3.02 16.28 -9.28
N THR A 539 1.96 15.66 -8.77
CA THR A 539 1.75 15.54 -7.31
C THR A 539 2.26 14.22 -6.71
N SER A 540 2.50 13.20 -7.54
CA SER A 540 2.83 11.84 -7.08
C SER A 540 1.79 11.21 -6.14
N ALA A 541 0.54 11.68 -6.20
CA ALA A 541 -0.56 11.11 -5.44
C ALA A 541 -0.79 9.61 -5.78
N ARG A 542 -1.51 8.89 -4.92
CA ARG A 542 -1.99 7.55 -5.25
C ARG A 542 -3.26 7.68 -6.11
N PRO A 543 -3.38 6.95 -7.23
CA PRO A 543 -4.64 6.87 -7.97
C PRO A 543 -5.75 6.37 -7.05
N ASN A 544 -6.82 7.13 -6.93
CA ASN A 544 -8.02 6.78 -6.18
C ASN A 544 -9.21 7.60 -6.71
N GLU A 545 -10.43 7.19 -6.38
CA GLU A 545 -11.66 7.84 -6.90
C GLU A 545 -11.84 9.29 -6.45
N ALA A 546 -11.17 9.73 -5.39
CA ALA A 546 -11.25 11.08 -4.85
C ALA A 546 -10.09 11.99 -5.32
N PHE A 547 -9.23 11.53 -6.24
CA PHE A 547 -8.08 12.31 -6.73
C PHE A 547 -8.09 12.45 -8.26
N PRO A 548 -7.90 13.67 -8.82
CA PRO A 548 -7.72 14.96 -8.14
C PRO A 548 -8.93 15.38 -7.28
N PRO A 549 -8.70 16.08 -6.16
CA PRO A 549 -9.77 16.34 -5.20
C PRO A 549 -10.66 17.50 -5.66
N ASN A 550 -11.68 17.81 -4.85
CA ASN A 550 -12.47 19.02 -5.03
C ASN A 550 -11.58 20.26 -4.91
N LEU A 551 -12.04 21.39 -5.48
CA LEU A 551 -11.30 22.66 -5.43
C LEU A 551 -11.02 23.15 -4.00
N ASP A 552 -11.82 22.74 -3.02
CA ASP A 552 -11.61 23.01 -1.60
C ASP A 552 -10.31 22.45 -1.02
N TYR A 553 -9.68 21.49 -1.69
CA TYR A 553 -8.43 20.87 -1.25
C TYR A 553 -7.22 21.35 -2.06
N LEU A 554 -7.41 22.36 -2.92
CA LEU A 554 -6.37 22.97 -3.73
C LEU A 554 -6.11 24.41 -3.29
N ASP A 555 -4.87 24.67 -2.92
CA ASP A 555 -4.36 26.02 -2.71
C ASP A 555 -3.46 26.38 -3.89
N LEU A 556 -4.05 27.11 -4.86
CA LEU A 556 -3.36 27.52 -6.08
C LEU A 556 -2.31 28.61 -5.83
N ASP A 557 -2.44 29.40 -4.75
CA ASP A 557 -1.48 30.47 -4.43
C ASP A 557 -0.20 29.87 -3.85
N ASN A 558 -0.33 28.96 -2.89
CA ASN A 558 0.80 28.26 -2.28
C ASN A 558 1.25 27.02 -3.08
N ARG A 559 0.48 26.65 -4.11
CA ARG A 559 0.67 25.46 -4.95
C ARG A 559 0.77 24.18 -4.13
N LEU A 560 -0.26 23.97 -3.32
CA LEU A 560 -0.40 22.82 -2.44
C LEU A 560 -1.72 22.11 -2.68
N VAL A 561 -1.69 20.79 -2.71
CA VAL A 561 -2.90 19.95 -2.69
C VAL A 561 -2.93 19.14 -1.40
N ALA A 562 -4.04 19.21 -0.70
CA ALA A 562 -4.32 18.37 0.45
C ALA A 562 -4.85 17.02 -0.03
N VAL A 563 -4.22 15.93 0.42
CA VAL A 563 -4.66 14.56 0.07
C VAL A 563 -4.84 13.70 1.32
N ALA A 564 -5.78 12.77 1.24
CA ALA A 564 -5.93 11.71 2.24
C ALA A 564 -5.01 10.53 1.89
N ASP A 565 -4.21 10.06 2.86
CA ASP A 565 -3.25 8.97 2.62
C ASP A 565 -3.88 7.57 2.59
N LYS A 566 -5.14 7.44 2.99
CA LYS A 566 -5.90 6.18 2.98
C LYS A 566 -7.29 6.40 2.41
N GLU A 567 -7.72 5.47 1.55
CA GLU A 567 -9.12 5.31 1.18
C GLU A 567 -9.90 5.07 2.48
N GLN A 568 -10.61 6.10 2.94
CA GLN A 568 -11.56 6.07 4.06
C GLN A 568 -11.03 5.57 5.42
N ARG A 569 -10.45 6.48 6.19
CA ARG A 569 -10.75 6.61 7.63
C ARG A 569 -10.88 8.11 7.91
N TYR A 570 -12.10 8.56 8.21
CA TYR A 570 -12.51 9.94 8.46
C TYR A 570 -12.63 10.83 7.22
N SER A 571 -13.88 11.12 6.83
CA SER A 571 -14.22 12.28 6.01
C SER A 571 -13.76 13.54 6.77
N GLY A 572 -12.65 14.14 6.34
CA GLY A 572 -12.18 15.42 6.88
C GLY A 572 -10.71 15.46 7.32
N THR A 573 -10.01 14.34 7.54
CA THR A 573 -8.58 14.42 7.90
C THR A 573 -7.70 14.53 6.67
N ILE A 574 -7.13 15.72 6.46
CA ILE A 574 -6.00 15.93 5.54
C ILE A 574 -4.85 15.05 6.04
N GLY A 575 -4.41 14.10 5.22
CA GLY A 575 -3.31 13.20 5.56
C GLY A 575 -1.94 13.87 5.35
N ARG A 576 -1.81 14.58 4.22
CA ARG A 576 -0.57 15.29 3.84
C ARG A 576 -0.85 16.40 2.84
N TYR A 577 0.08 17.34 2.75
CA TYR A 577 0.14 18.35 1.71
C TYR A 577 1.16 17.94 0.66
N LEU A 578 0.81 18.05 -0.62
CA LEU A 578 1.70 17.77 -1.74
C LEU A 578 1.96 19.05 -2.52
N PRO A 579 3.22 19.41 -2.81
CA PRO A 579 3.52 20.56 -3.64
C PRO A 579 3.26 20.27 -5.12
N PHE A 580 2.89 21.31 -5.85
CA PHE A 580 2.93 21.33 -7.30
C PHE A 580 3.57 22.63 -7.81
N ASN A 581 3.84 22.70 -9.11
CA ASN A 581 4.51 23.83 -9.74
C ASN A 581 3.53 24.76 -10.48
N ASP A 582 4.09 25.83 -11.04
CA ASP A 582 3.32 26.85 -11.75
C ASP A 582 2.58 26.29 -12.96
N PHE A 583 3.17 25.33 -13.68
CA PHE A 583 2.50 24.69 -14.81
C PHE A 583 1.20 23.99 -14.41
N LEU A 584 1.20 23.15 -13.36
CA LEU A 584 -0.05 22.50 -12.94
C LEU A 584 -1.10 23.52 -12.48
N ARG A 585 -0.68 24.57 -11.77
CA ARG A 585 -1.57 25.68 -11.37
C ARG A 585 -2.27 26.27 -12.60
N ASP A 586 -1.50 26.60 -13.62
CA ASP A 586 -1.97 27.29 -14.83
C ASP A 586 -2.86 26.37 -15.68
N GLU A 587 -2.57 25.06 -15.73
CA GLU A 587 -3.40 24.07 -16.41
C GLU A 587 -4.74 23.82 -15.70
N ILE A 588 -4.75 23.81 -14.36
CA ILE A 588 -6.02 23.75 -13.59
C ILE A 588 -6.86 24.99 -13.90
N GLN A 589 -6.26 26.19 -13.89
CA GLN A 589 -6.97 27.44 -14.22
C GLN A 589 -7.50 27.45 -15.67
N SER A 590 -6.70 26.94 -16.61
CA SER A 590 -7.09 26.81 -18.02
C SER A 590 -8.27 25.87 -18.20
N TYR A 591 -8.27 24.74 -17.49
CA TYR A 591 -9.36 23.78 -17.52
C TYR A 591 -10.65 24.33 -16.88
N LEU A 592 -10.55 25.03 -15.74
CA LEU A 592 -11.72 25.69 -15.13
C LEU A 592 -12.31 26.76 -16.05
N SER A 593 -11.47 27.51 -16.76
CA SER A 593 -11.93 28.49 -17.76
C SER A 593 -12.65 27.79 -18.92
N TYR A 594 -12.11 26.67 -19.39
CA TYR A 594 -12.77 25.82 -20.39
C TYR A 594 -14.13 25.29 -19.90
N LEU A 595 -14.27 24.85 -18.64
CA LEU A 595 -15.54 24.40 -18.09
C LEU A 595 -16.61 25.50 -18.10
N LYS A 596 -16.25 26.76 -17.82
CA LYS A 596 -17.18 27.90 -17.92
C LYS A 596 -17.66 28.10 -19.35
N GLN A 597 -16.74 28.08 -20.30
CA GLN A 597 -17.06 28.22 -21.73
C GLN A 597 -17.95 27.07 -22.21
N PHE A 598 -17.62 25.84 -21.83
CA PHE A 598 -18.39 24.64 -22.13
C PHE A 598 -19.80 24.73 -21.53
N GLN A 599 -19.94 25.17 -20.27
CA GLN A 599 -21.24 25.35 -19.63
C GLN A 599 -22.10 26.39 -20.36
N HIS A 600 -21.52 27.53 -20.73
CA HIS A 600 -22.22 28.57 -21.48
C HIS A 600 -22.68 28.04 -22.85
N PHE A 601 -21.78 27.36 -23.55
CA PHE A 601 -22.05 26.77 -24.86
C PHE A 601 -23.14 25.69 -24.82
N MET A 602 -23.11 24.77 -23.85
CA MET A 602 -24.13 23.74 -23.67
C MET A 602 -25.51 24.33 -23.35
N LYS A 603 -25.58 25.36 -22.50
CA LYS A 603 -26.83 26.06 -22.21
C LYS A 603 -27.45 26.68 -23.47
N ALA A 604 -26.62 27.16 -24.40
CA ALA A 604 -27.09 27.76 -25.65
C ALA A 604 -27.47 26.73 -26.72
N CYS A 605 -26.70 25.64 -26.87
CA CYS A 605 -26.82 24.74 -28.02
C CYS A 605 -27.42 23.36 -27.70
N ALA A 606 -27.50 22.96 -26.43
CA ALA A 606 -27.97 21.65 -25.99
C ALA A 606 -28.59 21.74 -24.60
N SER A 607 -29.68 22.50 -24.46
CA SER A 607 -30.33 22.81 -23.17
C SER A 607 -30.79 21.58 -22.36
N GLN A 608 -30.90 20.42 -23.00
CA GLN A 608 -31.17 19.13 -22.35
C GLN A 608 -29.99 18.59 -21.54
N VAL A 609 -28.76 19.10 -21.76
CA VAL A 609 -27.57 18.72 -21.03
C VAL A 609 -27.59 19.37 -19.65
N LYS A 610 -27.66 18.53 -18.62
CA LYS A 610 -27.59 18.93 -17.21
C LYS A 610 -26.18 19.39 -16.85
N THR A 611 -25.99 20.70 -16.75
CA THR A 611 -24.70 21.34 -16.43
C THR A 611 -24.59 21.81 -14.98
N GLU A 612 -25.54 21.41 -14.12
CA GLU A 612 -25.55 21.76 -12.69
C GLU A 612 -24.30 21.24 -11.97
N LEU A 613 -23.78 20.09 -12.42
CA LEU A 613 -22.55 19.49 -11.88
C LEU A 613 -21.33 20.42 -12.02
N ILE A 614 -21.28 21.24 -13.08
CA ILE A 614 -20.19 22.21 -13.27
C ILE A 614 -20.26 23.28 -12.17
N GLN A 615 -21.46 23.71 -11.79
CA GLN A 615 -21.62 24.64 -10.66
C GLN A 615 -21.21 23.99 -9.33
N GLU A 616 -21.57 22.73 -9.10
CA GLU A 616 -21.14 21.99 -7.90
C GLU A 616 -19.61 21.89 -7.78
N ILE A 617 -18.88 21.86 -8.90
CA ILE A 617 -17.41 21.91 -8.92
C ILE A 617 -16.90 23.27 -8.44
N PHE A 618 -17.43 24.37 -8.97
CA PHE A 618 -17.06 25.73 -8.55
C PHE A 618 -17.43 26.03 -7.10
N ASP A 619 -18.48 25.36 -6.59
CA ASP A 619 -18.88 25.41 -5.18
C ASP A 619 -17.99 24.54 -4.27
N GLY A 620 -17.02 23.79 -4.82
CA GLY A 620 -16.12 22.92 -4.06
C GLY A 620 -16.74 21.58 -3.60
N LYS A 621 -17.94 21.24 -4.08
CA LYS A 621 -18.71 20.06 -3.62
C LYS A 621 -18.30 18.76 -4.31
N ARG A 622 -17.66 18.84 -5.47
CA ARG A 622 -17.29 17.69 -6.32
C ARG A 622 -15.85 17.79 -6.83
N PRO A 623 -15.22 16.65 -7.19
CA PRO A 623 -13.94 16.65 -7.91
C PRO A 623 -14.06 17.44 -9.21
N PHE A 624 -13.02 18.16 -9.62
CA PHE A 624 -13.17 19.09 -10.75
C PHE A 624 -13.11 18.43 -12.13
N LEU A 625 -12.65 17.18 -12.25
CA LEU A 625 -12.56 16.48 -13.53
C LEU A 625 -13.86 15.79 -13.91
N LEU A 626 -14.24 15.92 -15.19
CA LEU A 626 -15.51 15.45 -15.73
C LEU A 626 -15.35 14.45 -16.88
N CYS A 627 -16.34 13.58 -17.02
CA CYS A 627 -16.50 12.66 -18.15
C CYS A 627 -17.92 12.80 -18.73
N PHE A 628 -18.10 12.30 -19.95
CA PHE A 628 -19.38 12.32 -20.67
C PHE A 628 -19.76 10.90 -21.12
N GLU A 629 -21.02 10.56 -20.89
CA GLU A 629 -21.66 9.31 -21.34
C GLU A 629 -22.48 9.55 -22.63
N PRO A 630 -22.57 8.57 -23.55
CA PRO A 630 -23.30 8.69 -24.82
C PRO A 630 -24.75 9.18 -24.70
N GLU A 631 -25.41 8.98 -23.56
CA GLU A 631 -26.79 9.37 -23.26
C GLU A 631 -26.96 10.87 -22.98
N GLY A 632 -25.89 11.68 -23.07
CA GLY A 632 -25.96 13.13 -22.85
C GLY A 632 -25.71 13.55 -21.40
N TYR A 633 -25.28 12.62 -20.54
CA TYR A 633 -25.05 12.88 -19.11
C TYR A 633 -23.58 13.20 -18.84
N ILE A 634 -23.35 14.29 -18.10
CA ILE A 634 -22.04 14.67 -17.57
C ILE A 634 -21.93 14.14 -16.15
N ARG A 635 -20.82 13.48 -15.84
CA ARG A 635 -20.50 12.99 -14.49
C ARG A 635 -19.04 13.26 -14.14
N ASN A 636 -18.66 13.07 -12.89
CA ASN A 636 -17.26 13.09 -12.50
C ASN A 636 -16.48 11.98 -13.24
N LEU A 637 -15.22 12.27 -13.55
CA LEU A 637 -14.28 11.27 -14.08
C LEU A 637 -14.02 10.22 -13.01
N GLU A 638 -14.16 8.95 -13.36
CA GLU A 638 -13.89 7.81 -12.47
C GLU A 638 -12.56 7.15 -12.82
N LEU A 639 -11.98 6.43 -11.85
CA LEU A 639 -10.74 5.69 -12.11
C LEU A 639 -10.92 4.59 -13.18
N SER A 640 -12.14 4.04 -13.27
CA SER A 640 -12.54 3.08 -14.30
C SER A 640 -12.44 3.67 -15.72
N ASP A 641 -12.70 4.97 -15.88
CA ASP A 641 -12.59 5.67 -17.17
C ASP A 641 -11.13 5.74 -17.65
N ILE A 642 -10.21 5.97 -16.72
CA ILE A 642 -8.77 6.00 -17.04
C ILE A 642 -8.36 4.66 -17.67
N GLN A 643 -8.77 3.55 -17.07
CA GLN A 643 -8.49 2.21 -17.59
C GLN A 643 -9.18 1.94 -18.93
N LYS A 644 -10.43 2.41 -19.08
CA LYS A 644 -11.25 2.18 -20.28
C LYS A 644 -10.76 2.96 -21.50
N TYR A 645 -10.27 4.19 -21.30
CA TYR A 645 -9.95 5.10 -22.40
C TYR A 645 -8.45 5.24 -22.68
N CYS A 646 -7.59 4.68 -21.83
CA CYS A 646 -6.14 4.61 -22.04
C CYS A 646 -5.68 3.16 -22.32
N THR A 647 -6.37 2.45 -23.20
CA THR A 647 -6.10 1.02 -23.49
C THR A 647 -4.85 0.78 -24.35
N GLU A 648 -4.36 1.80 -25.05
CA GLU A 648 -3.21 1.67 -25.96
C GLU A 648 -1.90 1.39 -25.21
N ILE A 649 -1.81 1.75 -23.93
CA ILE A 649 -0.71 1.38 -23.05
C ILE A 649 -1.30 0.85 -21.74
N ALA A 650 -1.36 -0.48 -21.60
CA ALA A 650 -1.86 -1.17 -20.41
C ALA A 650 -0.89 -1.04 -19.21
N LEU A 651 -0.56 0.20 -18.83
CA LEU A 651 0.20 0.48 -17.63
C LEU A 651 -0.69 0.22 -16.40
N GLN A 652 -0.08 -0.31 -15.35
CA GLN A 652 -0.79 -0.47 -14.09
C GLN A 652 -1.13 0.90 -13.51
N LEU A 653 -2.27 1.04 -12.85
CA LEU A 653 -2.77 2.32 -12.30
C LEU A 653 -1.69 3.17 -11.60
N ASN A 654 -0.79 2.54 -10.84
CA ASN A 654 0.23 3.22 -10.06
C ASN A 654 1.50 3.62 -10.84
N TRP A 655 1.57 3.39 -12.15
CA TRP A 655 2.78 3.64 -12.94
C TRP A 655 3.29 5.08 -12.81
N THR A 656 2.38 6.07 -12.75
CA THR A 656 2.71 7.50 -12.60
C THR A 656 3.49 7.75 -11.32
N ARG A 657 3.11 7.08 -10.24
CA ARG A 657 3.79 7.14 -8.93
C ARG A 657 5.16 6.47 -8.97
N HIS A 658 5.31 5.34 -9.67
CA HIS A 658 6.61 4.68 -9.85
C HIS A 658 7.57 5.52 -10.69
N PHE A 659 7.08 6.07 -11.79
CA PHE A 659 7.85 6.94 -12.69
C PHE A 659 8.30 8.23 -12.01
N THR A 660 7.39 8.93 -11.35
CA THR A 660 7.73 10.19 -10.65
C THR A 660 8.66 10.00 -9.47
N ARG A 661 8.50 8.92 -8.70
CA ARG A 661 9.42 8.62 -7.59
C ARG A 661 10.84 8.46 -8.10
N TYR A 662 11.01 7.61 -9.12
CA TYR A 662 12.31 7.40 -9.74
C TYR A 662 12.89 8.72 -10.26
N PHE A 663 12.09 9.53 -10.95
CA PHE A 663 12.54 10.78 -11.49
C PHE A 663 12.93 11.79 -10.40
N PHE A 664 12.10 11.99 -9.37
CA PHE A 664 12.38 12.93 -8.28
C PHE A 664 13.58 12.53 -7.44
N ALA A 665 13.83 11.23 -7.24
CA ALA A 665 15.02 10.74 -6.53
C ALA A 665 16.35 11.13 -7.21
N GLN A 666 16.34 11.53 -8.50
CA GLN A 666 17.54 12.03 -9.19
C GLN A 666 17.88 13.49 -8.88
N TYR A 667 16.92 14.26 -8.36
CA TYR A 667 17.03 15.71 -8.23
C TYR A 667 16.74 16.24 -6.82
N CYS A 668 16.16 15.40 -5.96
CA CYS A 668 15.68 15.79 -4.64
C CYS A 668 16.36 14.93 -3.58
N ASN A 669 16.52 15.49 -2.37
CA ASN A 669 16.91 14.70 -1.21
C ASN A 669 15.88 13.58 -0.94
N GLU A 670 16.36 12.36 -0.69
CA GLU A 670 15.53 11.17 -0.45
C GLU A 670 14.53 11.37 0.70
N ASP A 671 14.88 12.13 1.75
CA ASP A 671 13.96 12.44 2.83
C ASP A 671 12.75 13.24 2.30
N VAL A 672 12.98 14.24 1.43
CA VAL A 672 11.89 15.05 0.85
C VAL A 672 10.99 14.17 -0.02
N VAL A 673 11.60 13.25 -0.77
CA VAL A 673 10.88 12.28 -1.59
C VAL A 673 10.10 11.29 -0.72
N LYS A 674 10.64 10.82 0.40
CA LYS A 674 9.88 10.00 1.37
C LYS A 674 8.66 10.77 1.88
N GLY A 675 8.80 12.08 2.14
CA GLY A 675 7.73 12.92 2.68
C GLY A 675 6.54 13.06 1.76
N ILE A 676 6.76 13.49 0.53
CA ILE A 676 5.67 13.62 -0.44
C ILE A 676 5.08 12.25 -0.82
N PHE A 677 5.83 11.16 -0.64
CA PHE A 677 5.32 9.80 -0.85
C PHE A 677 4.66 9.18 0.41
N GLY A 678 4.68 9.83 1.58
CA GLY A 678 4.15 9.26 2.81
C GLY A 678 4.89 7.97 3.21
N HIS A 679 6.21 8.00 3.05
CA HIS A 679 7.15 6.91 3.36
C HIS A 679 8.21 7.34 4.39
N ASP A 680 7.93 8.43 5.13
CA ASP A 680 8.78 8.91 6.21
C ASP A 680 8.85 7.88 7.33
N GLU A 681 10.02 7.80 7.97
CA GLU A 681 10.15 7.07 9.22
C GLU A 681 9.41 7.81 10.35
N ALA A 682 9.13 7.10 11.44
CA ALA A 682 8.47 7.70 12.59
C ALA A 682 9.23 8.95 13.07
N MET A 683 8.51 10.06 13.30
CA MET A 683 9.05 11.38 13.71
C MET A 683 9.84 12.15 12.64
N GLN A 684 10.01 11.58 11.44
CA GLN A 684 10.61 12.26 10.30
C GLN A 684 9.57 12.81 9.32
N GLY A 685 8.28 12.66 9.67
CA GLY A 685 7.15 13.14 8.90
C GLY A 685 7.32 14.59 8.48
N LEU A 686 6.96 14.90 7.24
CA LEU A 686 6.97 16.28 6.76
C LEU A 686 6.00 17.13 7.63
N PHE A 687 6.52 18.17 8.29
CA PHE A 687 5.85 18.99 9.32
C PHE A 687 5.60 18.33 10.69
N ASP A 688 6.23 17.20 10.99
CA ASP A 688 6.31 16.69 12.38
C ASP A 688 7.10 17.67 13.28
N ARG A 689 6.86 17.66 14.59
CA ARG A 689 7.55 18.55 15.55
C ARG A 689 9.06 18.33 15.57
N TYR A 690 9.50 17.10 15.34
CA TYR A 690 10.93 16.72 15.32
C TYR A 690 11.51 16.73 13.90
N SER A 691 10.70 17.12 12.92
CA SER A 691 11.08 17.26 11.54
C SER A 691 12.00 18.46 11.36
N ALA A 692 13.15 18.27 10.72
CA ALA A 692 14.00 19.37 10.28
C ALA A 692 13.47 20.03 8.99
N PHE A 693 12.38 19.51 8.41
CA PHE A 693 11.81 19.97 7.16
C PHE A 693 11.27 21.40 7.24
N GLN A 694 11.58 22.16 6.20
CA GLN A 694 11.12 23.52 5.98
C GLN A 694 10.18 23.56 4.77
N ALA A 695 9.28 24.54 4.72
CA ALA A 695 8.41 24.73 3.57
C ALA A 695 9.21 24.98 2.26
N ALA A 696 10.43 25.52 2.37
CA ALA A 696 11.35 25.71 1.25
C ALA A 696 11.87 24.39 0.65
N ASP A 697 11.81 23.27 1.38
CA ASP A 697 12.22 21.96 0.84
C ASP A 697 11.32 21.51 -0.32
N TYR A 698 10.09 22.02 -0.38
CA TYR A 698 9.22 21.82 -1.55
C TYR A 698 9.73 22.48 -2.82
N ASP A 699 10.64 23.45 -2.75
CA ASP A 699 11.22 24.08 -3.95
C ASP A 699 12.12 23.10 -4.71
N GLN A 700 12.73 22.12 -4.03
CA GLN A 700 13.43 21.02 -4.70
C GLN A 700 12.46 20.19 -5.55
N ILE A 701 11.29 19.87 -4.99
CA ILE A 701 10.24 19.13 -5.70
C ILE A 701 9.71 19.94 -6.89
N ARG A 702 9.43 21.24 -6.70
CA ARG A 702 8.97 22.12 -7.79
C ARG A 702 9.99 22.23 -8.92
N THR A 703 11.27 22.38 -8.57
CA THR A 703 12.36 22.39 -9.56
C THR A 703 12.41 21.07 -10.34
N ALA A 704 12.20 19.93 -9.67
CA ALA A 704 12.12 18.64 -10.34
C ALA A 704 10.87 18.50 -11.22
N GLN A 705 9.72 19.03 -10.79
CA GLN A 705 8.51 19.08 -11.61
C GLN A 705 8.70 19.91 -12.89
N ASP A 706 9.40 21.04 -12.81
CA ASP A 706 9.72 21.88 -13.98
C ASP A 706 10.60 21.14 -14.98
N LYS A 707 11.63 20.43 -14.50
CA LYS A 707 12.46 19.56 -15.34
C LYS A 707 11.65 18.42 -15.96
N LEU A 708 10.69 17.87 -15.21
CA LEU A 708 9.84 16.80 -15.71
C LEU A 708 8.97 17.28 -16.87
N ILE A 709 8.44 18.50 -16.82
CA ILE A 709 7.69 19.12 -17.92
C ILE A 709 8.56 19.29 -19.16
N GLU A 710 9.76 19.83 -18.99
CA GLU A 710 10.71 20.03 -20.08
C GLU A 710 11.05 18.69 -20.75
N ILE A 711 11.41 17.69 -19.93
CA ILE A 711 11.78 16.37 -20.41
C ILE A 711 10.60 15.65 -21.06
N LEU A 712 9.37 15.80 -20.57
CA LEU A 712 8.19 15.21 -21.20
C LEU A 712 7.63 16.02 -22.37
N GLU A 713 8.18 17.22 -22.62
CA GLU A 713 7.71 18.14 -23.65
C GLU A 713 6.21 18.47 -23.52
N LEU A 714 5.72 18.61 -22.28
CA LEU A 714 4.30 18.88 -22.04
C LEU A 714 3.91 20.26 -22.56
N LYS A 715 2.87 20.30 -23.38
CA LYS A 715 2.34 21.55 -23.96
C LYS A 715 1.19 22.07 -23.13
N SER A 716 1.23 23.36 -22.79
CA SER A 716 0.16 24.02 -22.06
C SER A 716 -1.14 24.09 -22.87
N MET A 717 -2.26 23.74 -22.25
CA MET A 717 -3.60 23.85 -22.84
C MET A 717 -4.16 25.28 -22.79
N SER A 718 -3.41 26.26 -22.26
CA SER A 718 -3.77 27.69 -22.30
C SER A 718 -4.06 28.24 -23.70
N THR A 719 -3.44 27.65 -24.73
CA THR A 719 -3.63 28.01 -26.16
C THR A 719 -4.78 27.29 -26.83
N PHE A 720 -5.45 26.37 -26.12
CA PHE A 720 -6.54 25.57 -26.66
C PHE A 720 -7.87 26.33 -26.56
N ASN A 721 -8.34 26.85 -27.70
CA ASN A 721 -9.60 27.61 -27.75
C ASN A 721 -10.85 26.72 -27.90
N GLY A 722 -10.66 25.39 -27.97
CA GLY A 722 -11.57 24.30 -27.57
C GLY A 722 -13.02 24.19 -28.03
N ILE A 723 -13.58 25.19 -28.72
CA ILE A 723 -14.96 25.13 -29.19
C ILE A 723 -14.97 25.55 -30.66
N MET A 724 -14.56 24.63 -31.53
CA MET A 724 -14.74 24.77 -32.97
C MET A 724 -15.84 23.83 -33.44
N ILE A 725 -16.98 24.41 -33.83
CA ILE A 725 -17.97 23.70 -34.66
C ILE A 725 -17.63 24.01 -36.11
N LYS A 726 -17.51 22.97 -36.94
CA LYS A 726 -17.72 23.10 -38.39
C LYS A 726 -19.14 22.71 -38.71
#